data_AF-A0AA88Y7M4-F1
#
_entry.id   AF-A0AA88Y7M4-F1
#
_cell.length_a   1.000
_cell.length_b   1.000
_cell.length_c   1.000
_cell.angle_alpha   90.00
_cell.angle_beta   90.00
_cell.angle_gamma   90.00
#
_symmetry.space_group_name_H-M   'P 1'
#
loop_
_entity.id
_entity.type
_entity.pdbx_description
1 polymer ?
#
loop_
_entity_poly.entity_id
_entity_poly.type
_entity_poly.pdbx_seq_one_letter_code
_entity_poly.pdbx_strand_id
1 'polypeptide(L)'
;MGGSKSFLKCGSVIFNLLTFLAGSASLALGIYILVSDYGPKELTGILGNELYHMAAYISIAGGASIAVISLCGCCGAIRESKCVLIIYVVCMSVIFFIILTAAVLTFLFLGQTSSQTRESMKIAVVKNYGVNLDNSQNRMITDVMDFMQKQLKCCGVTGDVNSSDSWAIYKTQTSWFKRNDTEDRQYVPESCCIPNTDVQTCTGVTPYDGPPTAGPPLKGTNRKNPNLYHTGCYDELVHYIQGHALMIGGIAIAAIVVIVKALVQQYNAGSFNHITTDFQPNSYNHVTPETMALTGSSATDTNRREKKKKKEKEKLKLMKKQEKPLRSSRSTPTPNHIEDGYLKHSRDYRIRSTASTVENERSSCFNCLRTALHCYNIVVLILGIGTLGVGVWLLVTDFSVREISVIINSNLFEIGTYLILAGGGLIAILAFCGCCGTMREDRCILGFYGIVLLMVFAALIVSGTLAFTFRDDIQRDIKTKLKDSIAHQYGVEVRTNATNKLVTDAWDSMQRKLECCGAHGNVSDTTSWSIYKSASKWYHHKKEKHPMVPESCCVEGGDKLKCQGNDVTDGPPNWGPAPGFNPKRYINEHLYTTGCYEKMISYIRQYSLILGAVALSVPTFMVIGSIISFCLCCRVKKTDTFDEDL
;
A
#
# COMPACT_ATOMS: atom_id res chain seq x y z
N MET A 1 -34.93 -9.70 -21.91
CA MET A 1 -33.84 -9.39 -20.95
C MET A 1 -33.19 -10.60 -20.25
N GLY A 2 -33.65 -11.85 -20.46
CA GLY A 2 -33.01 -13.06 -19.90
C GLY A 2 -31.66 -13.46 -20.53
N GLY A 3 -31.48 -13.21 -21.83
CA GLY A 3 -30.25 -13.60 -22.56
C GLY A 3 -28.97 -12.90 -22.08
N SER A 4 -29.06 -11.65 -21.61
CA SER A 4 -27.90 -10.90 -21.12
C SER A 4 -27.35 -11.46 -19.79
N LYS A 5 -28.23 -11.90 -18.86
CA LYS A 5 -27.81 -12.47 -17.58
C LYS A 5 -27.10 -13.81 -17.73
N SER A 6 -27.61 -14.68 -18.60
CA SER A 6 -27.00 -15.98 -18.88
C SER A 6 -25.65 -15.82 -19.59
N PHE A 7 -25.54 -14.86 -20.50
CA PHE A 7 -24.27 -14.52 -21.16
C PHE A 7 -23.22 -14.00 -20.16
N LEU A 8 -23.61 -13.11 -19.24
CA LEU A 8 -22.73 -12.56 -18.20
C LEU A 8 -22.24 -13.64 -17.21
N LYS A 9 -23.11 -14.59 -16.82
CA LYS A 9 -22.74 -15.74 -15.96
C LYS A 9 -21.78 -16.68 -16.69
N CYS A 10 -22.10 -17.06 -17.92
CA CYS A 10 -21.27 -17.96 -18.73
C CYS A 10 -19.90 -17.34 -18.99
N GLY A 11 -19.85 -16.04 -19.33
CA GLY A 11 -18.60 -15.29 -19.48
C GLY A 11 -17.76 -15.24 -18.21
N SER A 12 -18.38 -15.04 -17.04
CA SER A 12 -17.64 -15.06 -15.76
C SER A 12 -17.07 -16.45 -15.42
N VAL A 13 -17.79 -17.53 -15.73
CA VAL A 13 -17.31 -18.89 -15.50
C VAL A 13 -16.15 -19.21 -16.45
N ILE A 14 -16.26 -18.85 -17.74
CA ILE A 14 -15.19 -19.05 -18.72
C ILE A 14 -13.94 -18.26 -18.33
N PHE A 15 -14.08 -17.00 -17.94
CA PHE A 15 -12.95 -16.18 -17.49
C PHE A 15 -12.26 -16.75 -16.24
N ASN A 16 -13.04 -17.16 -15.23
CA ASN A 16 -12.49 -17.77 -14.02
C ASN A 16 -11.83 -19.14 -14.31
N LEU A 17 -12.32 -19.89 -15.29
CA LEU A 17 -11.68 -21.12 -15.74
C LEU A 17 -10.35 -20.85 -16.46
N LEU A 18 -10.30 -19.86 -17.35
CA LEU A 18 -9.07 -19.47 -18.04
C LEU A 18 -8.00 -18.98 -17.06
N THR A 19 -8.38 -18.15 -16.07
CA THR A 19 -7.45 -17.69 -15.03
C THR A 19 -7.01 -18.82 -14.10
N PHE A 20 -7.88 -19.80 -13.81
CA PHE A 20 -7.49 -21.01 -13.09
C PHE A 20 -6.44 -21.82 -13.84
N LEU A 21 -6.62 -22.01 -15.15
CA LEU A 21 -5.64 -22.71 -16.00
C LEU A 21 -4.31 -21.95 -16.05
N ALA A 22 -4.35 -20.62 -16.19
CA ALA A 22 -3.15 -19.79 -16.16
C ALA A 22 -2.41 -19.86 -14.80
N GLY A 23 -3.14 -19.79 -13.68
CA GLY A 23 -2.57 -19.92 -12.34
C GLY A 23 -1.96 -21.31 -12.10
N SER A 24 -2.64 -22.36 -12.54
CA SER A 24 -2.14 -23.74 -12.46
C SER A 24 -0.90 -23.96 -13.32
N ALA A 25 -0.85 -23.36 -14.52
CA ALA A 25 0.34 -23.40 -15.38
C ALA A 25 1.53 -22.64 -14.76
N SER A 26 1.29 -21.48 -14.14
CA SER A 26 2.32 -20.71 -13.42
C SER A 26 2.84 -21.45 -12.18
N LEU A 27 1.95 -22.12 -11.43
CA LEU A 27 2.33 -23.00 -10.32
C LEU A 27 3.19 -24.17 -10.81
N ALA A 28 2.75 -24.86 -11.86
CA ALA A 28 3.49 -25.96 -12.46
C ALA A 28 4.86 -25.52 -12.97
N LEU A 29 4.94 -24.34 -13.60
CA LEU A 29 6.20 -23.73 -14.02
C LEU A 29 7.12 -23.46 -12.82
N GLY A 30 6.60 -22.88 -11.74
CA GLY A 30 7.39 -22.61 -10.53
C GLY A 30 7.93 -23.88 -9.88
N ILE A 31 7.12 -24.95 -9.80
CA ILE A 31 7.56 -26.26 -9.30
C ILE A 31 8.59 -26.89 -10.24
N TYR A 32 8.38 -26.81 -11.55
CA TYR A 32 9.32 -27.31 -12.56
C TYR A 32 10.69 -26.61 -12.45
N ILE A 33 10.68 -25.29 -12.26
CA ILE A 33 11.89 -24.47 -12.02
C ILE A 33 12.61 -24.94 -10.74
N LEU A 34 11.90 -25.30 -9.66
CA LEU A 34 12.52 -25.70 -8.39
C LEU A 34 13.02 -27.17 -8.41
N VAL A 35 12.33 -28.06 -9.12
CA VAL A 35 12.62 -29.50 -9.16
C VAL A 35 13.67 -29.84 -10.21
N SER A 36 13.75 -29.06 -11.30
CA SER A 36 14.82 -29.21 -12.26
C SER A 36 16.12 -28.57 -11.73
N ASP A 37 16.86 -29.32 -10.90
CA ASP A 37 18.28 -29.04 -10.59
C ASP A 37 19.17 -28.97 -11.87
N TYR A 38 18.58 -29.29 -13.03
CA TYR A 38 19.09 -29.12 -14.40
C TYR A 38 18.20 -28.20 -15.24
N GLY A 39 17.65 -27.12 -14.68
CA GLY A 39 17.14 -26.02 -15.50
C GLY A 39 18.19 -25.61 -16.53
N PRO A 40 17.81 -25.06 -17.70
CA PRO A 40 18.77 -24.71 -18.74
C PRO A 40 19.90 -23.91 -18.09
N LYS A 41 21.14 -24.41 -18.17
CA LYS A 41 22.33 -23.75 -17.58
C LYS A 41 22.49 -22.31 -18.09
N GLU A 42 21.88 -22.02 -19.24
CA GLU A 42 21.70 -20.67 -19.77
C GLU A 42 20.86 -19.77 -18.85
N LEU A 43 19.79 -20.25 -18.22
CA LEU A 43 18.88 -19.45 -17.40
C LEU A 43 19.33 -19.26 -15.94
N THR A 44 20.05 -20.23 -15.36
CA THR A 44 20.68 -20.08 -14.03
C THR A 44 21.86 -19.11 -14.07
N GLY A 45 22.55 -18.99 -15.21
CA GLY A 45 23.51 -17.91 -15.47
C GLY A 45 22.85 -16.53 -15.67
N ILE A 46 21.58 -16.46 -16.11
CA ILE A 46 20.88 -15.20 -16.42
C ILE A 46 20.33 -14.47 -15.19
N LEU A 47 19.86 -15.20 -14.15
CA LEU A 47 19.25 -14.57 -12.95
C LEU A 47 20.10 -14.69 -11.68
N GLY A 48 21.08 -15.59 -11.63
CA GLY A 48 21.78 -15.96 -10.41
C GLY A 48 20.91 -16.82 -9.48
N ASN A 49 21.53 -17.77 -8.77
CA ASN A 49 20.82 -18.81 -8.01
C ASN A 49 19.79 -18.23 -7.01
N GLU A 50 20.12 -17.12 -6.34
CA GLU A 50 19.23 -16.47 -5.37
C GLU A 50 17.97 -15.89 -6.02
N LEU A 51 18.10 -15.12 -7.11
CA LEU A 51 16.95 -14.52 -7.77
C LEU A 51 16.11 -15.58 -8.51
N TYR A 52 16.76 -16.64 -9.00
CA TYR A 52 16.10 -17.79 -9.60
C TYR A 52 15.18 -18.51 -8.60
N HIS A 53 15.68 -18.79 -7.39
CA HIS A 53 14.86 -19.36 -6.32
C HIS A 53 13.74 -18.40 -5.90
N MET A 54 14.00 -17.09 -5.79
CA MET A 54 12.97 -16.10 -5.50
C MET A 54 11.86 -16.08 -6.57
N ALA A 55 12.22 -16.11 -7.85
CA ALA A 55 11.26 -16.16 -8.95
C ALA A 55 10.43 -17.47 -8.93
N ALA A 56 11.07 -18.60 -8.62
CA ALA A 56 10.38 -19.88 -8.45
C ALA A 56 9.36 -19.81 -7.31
N TYR A 57 9.75 -19.33 -6.13
CA TYR A 57 8.86 -19.19 -4.97
C TYR A 57 7.72 -18.21 -5.24
N ILE A 58 7.99 -17.08 -5.90
CA ILE A 58 6.95 -16.12 -6.29
C ILE A 58 5.97 -16.75 -7.28
N SER A 59 6.44 -17.51 -8.28
CA SER A 59 5.58 -18.20 -9.24
C SER A 59 4.74 -19.30 -8.57
N ILE A 60 5.29 -20.03 -7.60
CA ILE A 60 4.56 -21.04 -6.84
C ILE A 60 3.47 -20.38 -5.99
N ALA A 61 3.84 -19.41 -5.15
CA ALA A 61 2.90 -18.75 -4.25
C ALA A 61 1.82 -17.96 -5.02
N GLY A 62 2.24 -17.22 -6.05
CA GLY A 62 1.36 -16.48 -6.95
C GLY A 62 0.43 -17.41 -7.73
N GLY A 63 0.97 -18.43 -8.40
CA GLY A 63 0.18 -19.40 -9.17
C GLY A 63 -0.85 -20.15 -8.32
N ALA A 64 -0.45 -20.61 -7.12
CA ALA A 64 -1.35 -21.28 -6.18
C ALA A 64 -2.48 -20.35 -5.71
N SER A 65 -2.15 -19.11 -5.35
CA SER A 65 -3.17 -18.14 -4.90
C SER A 65 -4.16 -17.79 -6.00
N ILE A 66 -3.69 -17.55 -7.23
CA ILE A 66 -4.54 -17.29 -8.41
C ILE A 66 -5.46 -18.48 -8.67
N ALA A 67 -4.93 -19.71 -8.66
CA ALA A 67 -5.73 -20.91 -8.89
C ALA A 67 -6.84 -21.07 -7.82
N VAL A 68 -6.53 -20.88 -6.54
CA VAL A 68 -7.52 -20.96 -5.46
C VAL A 68 -8.60 -19.89 -5.61
N ILE A 69 -8.22 -18.64 -5.88
CA ILE A 69 -9.17 -17.53 -6.02
C ILE A 69 -10.07 -17.75 -7.24
N SER A 70 -9.51 -18.22 -8.36
CA SER A 70 -10.26 -18.55 -9.57
C SER A 70 -11.23 -19.72 -9.36
N LEU A 71 -10.85 -20.75 -8.60
CA LEU A 71 -11.75 -21.84 -8.20
C LEU A 71 -12.89 -21.34 -7.32
N CYS A 72 -12.60 -20.45 -6.35
CA CYS A 72 -13.63 -19.80 -5.56
C CYS A 72 -14.59 -18.97 -6.43
N GLY A 73 -14.08 -18.27 -7.45
CA GLY A 73 -14.87 -17.52 -8.42
C GLY A 73 -15.80 -18.42 -9.25
N CYS A 74 -15.28 -19.52 -9.80
CA CYS A 74 -16.07 -20.55 -10.49
C CYS A 74 -17.15 -21.16 -9.57
N CYS A 75 -16.75 -21.59 -8.37
CA CYS A 75 -17.66 -22.19 -7.39
C CYS A 75 -18.74 -21.21 -6.93
N GLY A 76 -18.39 -19.93 -6.75
CA GLY A 76 -19.32 -18.86 -6.38
C GLY A 76 -20.35 -18.58 -7.46
N ALA A 77 -19.93 -18.57 -8.73
CA ALA A 77 -20.82 -18.37 -9.88
C ALA A 77 -21.76 -19.57 -10.11
N ILE A 78 -21.26 -20.80 -9.93
CA ILE A 78 -22.04 -22.03 -10.16
C ILE A 78 -22.99 -22.32 -8.99
N ARG A 79 -22.55 -22.17 -7.73
CA ARG A 79 -23.36 -22.49 -6.55
C ARG A 79 -24.30 -21.36 -6.13
N GLU A 80 -24.28 -20.23 -6.85
CA GLU A 80 -25.00 -18.99 -6.50
C GLU A 80 -24.85 -18.58 -5.02
N SER A 81 -23.70 -18.94 -4.42
CA SER A 81 -23.44 -18.72 -3.01
C SER A 81 -22.92 -17.32 -2.80
N LYS A 82 -23.77 -16.46 -2.21
CA LYS A 82 -23.42 -15.07 -1.87
C LYS A 82 -22.14 -14.97 -1.05
N CYS A 83 -21.92 -15.85 -0.07
CA CYS A 83 -20.71 -15.82 0.77
C CYS A 83 -19.43 -16.09 -0.03
N VAL A 84 -19.45 -17.07 -0.95
CA VAL A 84 -18.28 -17.40 -1.78
C VAL A 84 -17.99 -16.28 -2.78
N LEU A 85 -19.04 -15.67 -3.35
CA LEU A 85 -18.90 -14.54 -4.26
C LEU A 85 -18.32 -13.29 -3.58
N ILE A 86 -18.71 -13.02 -2.32
CA ILE A 86 -18.15 -11.89 -1.56
C ILE A 86 -16.68 -12.12 -1.22
N ILE A 87 -16.30 -13.34 -0.80
CA ILE A 87 -14.89 -13.68 -0.56
C ILE A 87 -14.07 -13.47 -1.84
N TYR A 88 -14.59 -13.91 -2.99
CA TYR A 88 -13.97 -13.69 -4.28
C TYR A 88 -13.77 -12.19 -4.61
N VAL A 89 -14.81 -11.36 -4.44
CA VAL A 89 -14.75 -9.91 -4.69
C VAL A 89 -13.68 -9.23 -3.82
N VAL A 90 -13.57 -9.66 -2.56
CA VAL A 90 -12.62 -9.12 -1.60
C VAL A 90 -11.19 -9.50 -1.99
N CYS A 91 -10.93 -10.77 -2.29
CA CYS A 91 -9.62 -11.21 -2.77
C CYS A 91 -9.20 -10.47 -4.04
N MET A 92 -10.12 -10.26 -4.98
CA MET A 92 -9.87 -9.49 -6.19
C MET A 92 -9.61 -8.01 -5.91
N SER A 93 -10.29 -7.42 -4.94
CA SER A 93 -10.05 -6.03 -4.53
C SER A 93 -8.67 -5.86 -3.88
N VAL A 94 -8.26 -6.79 -3.02
CA VAL A 94 -6.93 -6.78 -2.41
C VAL A 94 -5.84 -6.93 -3.47
N ILE A 95 -6.00 -7.88 -4.40
CA ILE A 95 -5.05 -8.06 -5.52
C ILE A 95 -5.00 -6.83 -6.41
N PHE A 96 -6.14 -6.21 -6.71
CA PHE A 96 -6.20 -4.97 -7.48
C PHE A 96 -5.34 -3.87 -6.84
N PHE A 97 -5.43 -3.69 -5.52
CA PHE A 97 -4.62 -2.69 -4.83
C PHE A 97 -3.13 -3.07 -4.79
N ILE A 98 -2.79 -4.35 -4.62
CA ILE A 98 -1.41 -4.82 -4.73
C ILE A 98 -0.85 -4.49 -6.12
N ILE A 99 -1.60 -4.80 -7.19
CA ILE A 99 -1.20 -4.49 -8.57
C ILE A 99 -1.08 -2.98 -8.77
N LEU A 100 -2.04 -2.19 -8.28
CA LEU A 100 -2.01 -0.73 -8.38
C LEU A 100 -0.74 -0.19 -7.71
N THR A 101 -0.37 -0.71 -6.55
CA THR A 101 0.78 -0.22 -5.80
C THR A 101 2.10 -0.64 -6.43
N ALA A 102 2.18 -1.86 -6.98
CA ALA A 102 3.32 -2.30 -7.79
C ALA A 102 3.45 -1.46 -9.08
N ALA A 103 2.34 -1.10 -9.72
CA ALA A 103 2.34 -0.25 -10.90
C ALA A 103 2.78 1.18 -10.57
N VAL A 104 2.27 1.76 -9.48
CA VAL A 104 2.70 3.07 -8.98
C VAL A 104 4.17 3.04 -8.61
N LEU A 105 4.65 2.02 -7.87
CA LEU A 105 6.07 1.83 -7.59
C LEU A 105 6.89 1.83 -8.87
N THR A 106 6.52 0.99 -9.82
CA THR A 106 7.24 0.85 -11.08
C THR A 106 7.28 2.19 -11.82
N PHE A 107 6.16 2.90 -11.89
CA PHE A 107 6.10 4.22 -12.53
C PHE A 107 6.97 5.27 -11.82
N LEU A 108 6.94 5.31 -10.49
CA LEU A 108 7.75 6.24 -9.70
C LEU A 108 9.24 5.91 -9.82
N PHE A 109 9.59 4.62 -9.79
CA PHE A 109 10.94 4.19 -10.11
C PHE A 109 11.30 4.66 -11.53
N LEU A 110 10.49 4.44 -12.55
CA LEU A 110 10.79 4.94 -13.90
C LEU A 110 10.98 6.47 -13.95
N GLY A 111 10.28 7.24 -13.11
CA GLY A 111 10.41 8.70 -13.04
C GLY A 111 11.61 9.23 -12.24
N GLN A 112 12.03 8.55 -11.19
CA GLN A 112 13.02 9.06 -10.22
C GLN A 112 14.43 8.46 -10.39
N THR A 113 14.54 7.34 -11.11
CA THR A 113 15.67 6.40 -10.97
C THR A 113 16.90 6.73 -11.81
N SER A 114 16.91 7.84 -12.56
CA SER A 114 18.03 8.18 -13.46
C SER A 114 19.36 8.44 -12.74
N SER A 115 19.34 9.04 -11.54
CA SER A 115 20.58 9.39 -10.84
C SER A 115 21.03 8.32 -9.83
N GLN A 116 20.14 7.85 -8.96
CA GLN A 116 20.49 6.90 -7.89
C GLN A 116 20.79 5.48 -8.42
N THR A 117 20.04 4.96 -9.40
CA THR A 117 20.34 3.64 -9.95
C THR A 117 21.53 3.66 -10.88
N ARG A 118 21.75 4.75 -11.61
CA ARG A 118 22.99 4.96 -12.34
C ARG A 118 24.21 4.89 -11.42
N GLU A 119 24.14 5.55 -10.25
CA GLU A 119 25.22 5.50 -9.27
C GLU A 119 25.35 4.12 -8.60
N SER A 120 24.23 3.47 -8.28
CA SER A 120 24.25 2.11 -7.69
C SER A 120 24.84 1.08 -8.66
N MET A 121 24.46 1.16 -9.94
CA MET A 121 25.01 0.35 -11.03
C MET A 121 26.50 0.64 -11.22
N LYS A 122 26.91 1.91 -11.16
CA LYS A 122 28.33 2.32 -11.17
C LYS A 122 29.12 1.67 -10.05
N ILE A 123 28.65 1.77 -8.81
CA ILE A 123 29.35 1.18 -7.65
C ILE A 123 29.46 -0.35 -7.79
N ALA A 124 28.39 -1.01 -8.25
CA ALA A 124 28.37 -2.46 -8.44
C ALA A 124 29.40 -2.90 -9.50
N VAL A 125 29.43 -2.24 -10.66
CA VAL A 125 30.41 -2.55 -11.72
C VAL A 125 31.84 -2.25 -11.26
N VAL A 126 32.06 -1.13 -10.56
CA VAL A 126 33.39 -0.74 -10.09
C VAL A 126 33.99 -1.72 -9.08
N LYS A 127 33.19 -2.23 -8.14
CA LYS A 127 33.70 -3.04 -7.02
C LYS A 127 33.59 -4.55 -7.25
N ASN A 128 32.53 -5.00 -7.92
CA ASN A 128 32.12 -6.41 -7.86
C ASN A 128 32.19 -7.13 -9.21
N TYR A 129 32.19 -6.41 -10.33
CA TYR A 129 32.31 -7.02 -11.66
C TYR A 129 33.64 -7.76 -11.81
N GLY A 130 33.61 -9.04 -12.19
CA GLY A 130 34.79 -9.86 -12.45
C GLY A 130 35.72 -10.09 -11.27
N VAL A 131 35.30 -9.79 -10.02
CA VAL A 131 36.11 -9.92 -8.80
C VAL A 131 35.60 -11.09 -7.96
N ASN A 132 36.48 -12.04 -7.58
CA ASN A 132 36.14 -13.16 -6.68
C ASN A 132 34.85 -13.88 -7.09
N LEU A 133 34.85 -14.54 -8.25
CA LEU A 133 33.69 -15.21 -8.85
C LEU A 133 33.15 -16.41 -8.02
N ASP A 134 33.84 -16.79 -6.95
CA ASP A 134 33.35 -17.74 -5.95
C ASP A 134 32.24 -17.13 -5.08
N ASN A 135 32.19 -15.79 -4.96
CA ASN A 135 31.10 -15.08 -4.30
C ASN A 135 29.87 -15.01 -5.23
N SER A 136 28.74 -15.53 -4.78
CA SER A 136 27.48 -15.55 -5.53
C SER A 136 26.99 -14.17 -5.97
N GLN A 137 27.20 -13.12 -5.17
CA GLN A 137 26.82 -11.75 -5.53
C GLN A 137 27.67 -11.17 -6.67
N ASN A 138 28.98 -11.38 -6.63
CA ASN A 138 29.89 -10.83 -7.64
C ASN A 138 29.73 -11.56 -8.99
N ARG A 139 29.52 -12.87 -8.93
CA ARG A 139 29.15 -13.67 -10.10
C ARG A 139 27.87 -13.14 -10.75
N MET A 140 26.80 -12.99 -9.97
CA MET A 140 25.53 -12.42 -10.45
C MET A 140 25.71 -11.06 -11.12
N ILE A 141 26.46 -10.14 -10.50
CA ILE A 141 26.71 -8.80 -11.07
C ILE A 141 27.45 -8.89 -12.41
N THR A 142 28.41 -9.81 -12.52
CA THR A 142 29.18 -10.03 -13.76
C THR A 142 28.29 -10.57 -14.87
N ASP A 143 27.52 -11.62 -14.58
CA ASP A 143 26.65 -12.28 -15.56
C ASP A 143 25.53 -11.35 -16.05
N VAL A 144 24.89 -10.61 -15.14
CA VAL A 144 23.84 -9.63 -15.47
C VAL A 144 24.40 -8.49 -16.31
N MET A 145 25.58 -7.99 -15.97
CA MET A 145 26.22 -6.92 -16.74
C MET A 145 26.60 -7.39 -18.14
N ASP A 146 27.19 -8.59 -18.27
CA ASP A 146 27.56 -9.17 -19.56
C ASP A 146 26.34 -9.41 -20.45
N PHE A 147 25.23 -9.86 -19.85
CA PHE A 147 23.96 -10.01 -20.54
C PHE A 147 23.43 -8.67 -21.04
N MET A 148 23.40 -7.65 -20.18
CA MET A 148 22.96 -6.30 -20.58
C MET A 148 23.80 -5.75 -21.73
N GLN A 149 25.12 -5.89 -21.66
CA GLN A 149 26.05 -5.41 -22.69
C GLN A 149 25.79 -6.08 -24.04
N LYS A 150 25.58 -7.40 -24.05
CA LYS A 150 25.29 -8.16 -25.27
C LYS A 150 23.89 -7.86 -25.84
N GLN A 151 22.86 -7.78 -24.99
CA GLN A 151 21.48 -7.65 -25.44
C GLN A 151 21.11 -6.21 -25.82
N LEU A 152 21.56 -5.24 -25.03
CA LEU A 152 21.30 -3.83 -25.26
C LEU A 152 22.37 -3.18 -26.14
N LYS A 153 23.42 -3.90 -26.56
CA LYS A 153 24.49 -3.38 -27.45
C LYS A 153 25.15 -2.12 -26.87
N CYS A 154 25.58 -2.24 -25.62
CA CYS A 154 26.11 -1.16 -24.80
C CYS A 154 27.38 -1.59 -24.06
N CYS A 155 28.14 -0.65 -23.51
CA CYS A 155 29.31 -0.94 -22.70
C CYS A 155 29.47 0.05 -21.54
N GLY A 156 29.64 -0.50 -20.33
CA GLY A 156 29.74 0.29 -19.11
C GLY A 156 28.39 0.86 -18.67
N VAL A 157 28.40 1.89 -17.84
CA VAL A 157 27.21 2.29 -17.09
C VAL A 157 26.46 3.42 -17.79
N THR A 158 27.09 4.55 -18.06
CA THR A 158 26.39 5.74 -18.59
C THR A 158 27.28 6.66 -19.42
N GLY A 159 26.66 7.37 -20.33
CA GLY A 159 27.25 8.36 -21.22
C GLY A 159 27.67 7.77 -22.56
N ASP A 160 28.32 8.61 -23.36
CA ASP A 160 28.73 8.31 -24.72
C ASP A 160 30.22 7.95 -24.80
N VAL A 161 30.79 8.03 -26.01
CA VAL A 161 32.21 7.78 -26.29
C VAL A 161 33.17 8.63 -25.43
N ASN A 162 32.72 9.81 -24.97
CA ASN A 162 33.49 10.80 -24.21
C ASN A 162 33.21 10.75 -22.71
N SER A 163 32.39 9.82 -22.24
CA SER A 163 32.12 9.62 -20.82
C SER A 163 33.14 8.67 -20.19
N SER A 164 33.66 9.00 -19.01
CA SER A 164 34.50 8.09 -18.22
C SER A 164 33.73 6.90 -17.65
N ASP A 165 32.40 7.01 -17.60
CA ASP A 165 31.51 6.03 -16.97
C ASP A 165 30.83 5.10 -17.99
N SER A 166 31.14 5.24 -19.29
CA SER A 166 30.75 4.31 -20.36
C SER A 166 31.80 3.19 -20.48
N TRP A 167 32.34 2.91 -21.66
CA TRP A 167 33.32 1.84 -21.88
C TRP A 167 34.61 2.00 -21.04
N ALA A 168 35.05 3.24 -20.81
CA ALA A 168 36.32 3.53 -20.13
C ALA A 168 36.30 3.18 -18.63
N ILE A 169 35.12 2.92 -18.05
CA ILE A 169 34.97 2.64 -16.61
C ILE A 169 35.76 1.39 -16.19
N TYR A 170 35.82 0.37 -17.05
CA TYR A 170 36.50 -0.89 -16.78
C TYR A 170 37.98 -0.68 -16.52
N LYS A 171 38.67 0.03 -17.42
CA LYS A 171 40.08 0.37 -17.26
C LYS A 171 40.34 1.34 -16.11
N THR A 172 39.53 2.39 -15.99
CA THR A 172 39.85 3.55 -15.14
C THR A 172 39.47 3.37 -13.67
N GLN A 173 38.35 2.72 -13.41
CA GLN A 173 37.73 2.71 -12.08
C GLN A 173 37.61 1.30 -11.48
N THR A 174 37.39 0.26 -12.29
CA THR A 174 37.11 -1.08 -11.74
C THR A 174 38.31 -1.77 -11.09
N SER A 175 38.04 -2.60 -10.08
CA SER A 175 39.03 -3.51 -9.49
C SER A 175 39.37 -4.70 -10.39
N TRP A 176 38.52 -5.02 -11.38
CA TRP A 176 38.76 -6.08 -12.36
C TRP A 176 40.03 -5.82 -13.18
N PHE A 177 40.16 -4.63 -13.77
CA PHE A 177 41.35 -4.28 -14.55
C PHE A 177 42.62 -4.21 -13.69
N LYS A 178 42.52 -3.70 -12.45
CA LYS A 178 43.66 -3.57 -11.52
C LYS A 178 44.25 -4.90 -11.06
N ARG A 179 43.47 -5.99 -11.14
CA ARG A 179 43.87 -7.32 -10.66
C ARG A 179 44.41 -8.22 -11.76
N ASN A 180 44.20 -7.88 -13.03
CA ASN A 180 44.59 -8.71 -14.16
C ASN A 180 46.11 -8.61 -14.39
N ASP A 181 46.87 -9.54 -13.78
CA ASP A 181 48.34 -9.56 -13.78
C ASP A 181 48.93 -10.35 -14.97
N THR A 182 48.12 -10.63 -16.00
CA THR A 182 48.52 -11.32 -17.22
C THR A 182 49.16 -10.36 -18.22
N GLU A 183 50.07 -10.87 -19.08
CA GLU A 183 50.68 -10.12 -20.19
C GLU A 183 49.62 -9.63 -21.20
N ASP A 184 48.49 -10.34 -21.34
CA ASP A 184 47.35 -9.97 -22.18
C ASP A 184 46.27 -9.22 -21.36
N ARG A 185 46.48 -7.92 -21.11
CA ARG A 185 45.50 -7.11 -20.38
C ARG A 185 44.37 -6.64 -21.30
N GLN A 186 43.17 -7.14 -21.05
CA GLN A 186 41.93 -6.63 -21.65
C GLN A 186 41.55 -5.28 -21.02
N TYR A 187 41.30 -4.25 -21.85
CA TYR A 187 40.85 -2.94 -21.39
C TYR A 187 39.35 -2.88 -21.14
N VAL A 188 38.59 -3.69 -21.86
CA VAL A 188 37.13 -3.84 -21.74
C VAL A 188 36.78 -5.33 -21.82
N PRO A 189 35.66 -5.76 -21.22
CA PRO A 189 35.21 -7.16 -21.30
C PRO A 189 34.74 -7.54 -22.69
N GLU A 190 34.79 -8.84 -23.02
CA GLU A 190 34.31 -9.37 -24.31
C GLU A 190 32.82 -9.13 -24.57
N SER A 191 32.02 -9.01 -23.50
CA SER A 191 30.59 -8.67 -23.59
C SER A 191 30.32 -7.28 -24.17
N CYS A 192 31.30 -6.36 -24.14
CA CYS A 192 31.23 -5.06 -24.81
C CYS A 192 31.47 -5.12 -26.32
N CYS A 193 31.92 -6.26 -26.86
CA CYS A 193 32.34 -6.37 -28.25
C CYS A 193 31.18 -6.68 -29.18
N ILE A 194 31.25 -6.11 -30.39
CA ILE A 194 30.27 -6.39 -31.44
C ILE A 194 30.45 -7.83 -31.92
N PRO A 195 29.37 -8.62 -32.07
CA PRO A 195 29.46 -9.98 -32.60
C PRO A 195 30.15 -10.05 -33.97
N ASN A 196 30.92 -11.11 -34.23
CA ASN A 196 31.67 -11.37 -35.48
C ASN A 196 32.83 -10.39 -35.76
N THR A 197 33.30 -9.66 -34.75
CA THR A 197 34.52 -8.85 -34.85
C THR A 197 35.70 -9.55 -34.18
N ASP A 198 36.93 -9.14 -34.50
CA ASP A 198 38.10 -9.67 -33.83
C ASP A 198 38.14 -9.23 -32.36
N VAL A 199 38.00 -10.21 -31.46
CA VAL A 199 37.88 -10.02 -30.01
C VAL A 199 39.15 -9.41 -29.43
N GLN A 200 40.32 -9.74 -29.99
CA GLN A 200 41.61 -9.21 -29.52
C GLN A 200 41.73 -7.71 -29.79
N THR A 201 41.32 -7.28 -30.98
CA THR A 201 41.22 -5.86 -31.39
C THR A 201 40.13 -5.11 -30.60
N CYS A 202 39.02 -5.74 -30.26
CA CYS A 202 37.96 -5.08 -29.48
C CYS A 202 38.33 -4.89 -28.00
N THR A 203 38.85 -5.93 -27.36
CA THR A 203 39.22 -5.90 -25.93
C THR A 203 40.52 -5.11 -25.69
N GLY A 204 41.33 -4.94 -26.74
CA GLY A 204 42.57 -4.18 -26.72
C GLY A 204 43.77 -4.94 -26.19
N VAL A 205 43.74 -6.27 -26.33
CA VAL A 205 44.92 -7.12 -26.14
C VAL A 205 46.00 -6.74 -27.16
N THR A 206 45.62 -6.30 -28.36
CA THR A 206 46.57 -5.76 -29.35
C THR A 206 46.81 -4.25 -29.14
N PRO A 207 48.08 -3.78 -29.03
CA PRO A 207 48.39 -2.37 -28.71
C PRO A 207 48.00 -1.34 -29.78
N TYR A 208 47.89 -1.77 -31.05
CA TYR A 208 47.77 -0.86 -32.20
C TYR A 208 46.34 -0.65 -32.71
N ASP A 209 45.44 -1.61 -32.48
CA ASP A 209 44.05 -1.58 -32.98
C ASP A 209 42.99 -1.62 -31.85
N GLY A 210 43.43 -1.64 -30.59
CA GLY A 210 42.60 -1.63 -29.38
C GLY A 210 41.79 -0.34 -29.11
N PRO A 211 40.87 -0.35 -28.13
CA PRO A 211 40.23 0.86 -27.64
C PRO A 211 41.27 1.90 -27.18
N PRO A 212 40.97 3.20 -27.33
CA PRO A 212 41.94 4.26 -27.07
C PRO A 212 42.59 4.13 -25.68
N THR A 213 43.92 4.13 -25.65
CA THR A 213 44.65 4.04 -24.38
C THR A 213 44.52 5.31 -23.54
N ALA A 214 44.37 6.46 -24.20
CA ALA A 214 43.99 7.74 -23.61
C ALA A 214 42.50 7.73 -23.29
N GLY A 215 42.17 7.90 -22.00
CA GLY A 215 40.78 8.00 -21.55
C GLY A 215 40.06 9.25 -22.09
N PRO A 216 38.74 9.34 -21.89
CA PRO A 216 37.93 10.47 -22.33
C PRO A 216 38.33 11.81 -21.66
N PRO A 217 38.06 12.97 -22.31
CA PRO A 217 37.44 13.11 -23.62
C PRO A 217 38.41 12.76 -24.75
N LEU A 218 37.92 12.11 -25.81
CA LEU A 218 38.74 11.76 -26.96
C LEU A 218 39.07 13.03 -27.75
N LYS A 219 40.34 13.46 -27.74
CA LYS A 219 40.84 14.53 -28.61
C LYS A 219 40.94 14.01 -30.05
N GLY A 220 40.77 14.88 -31.05
CA GLY A 220 40.60 14.53 -32.48
C GLY A 220 41.67 13.65 -33.16
N THR A 221 42.74 13.28 -32.47
CA THR A 221 43.75 12.30 -32.90
C THR A 221 43.41 10.85 -32.51
N ASN A 222 42.48 10.62 -31.57
CA ASN A 222 42.10 9.28 -31.11
C ASN A 222 40.94 8.74 -31.96
N ARG A 223 41.19 7.69 -32.74
CA ARG A 223 40.13 7.02 -33.51
C ARG A 223 39.23 6.22 -32.59
N LYS A 224 37.90 6.33 -32.78
CA LYS A 224 36.90 5.48 -32.12
C LYS A 224 37.09 4.03 -32.57
N ASN A 225 37.17 3.08 -31.64
CA ASN A 225 37.25 1.65 -31.98
C ASN A 225 35.89 1.22 -32.60
N PRO A 226 35.85 0.76 -33.86
CA PRO A 226 34.61 0.40 -34.54
C PRO A 226 34.01 -0.93 -34.05
N ASN A 227 34.77 -1.77 -33.37
CA ASN A 227 34.37 -3.11 -32.91
C ASN A 227 33.79 -3.13 -31.49
N LEU A 228 33.65 -1.96 -30.86
CA LEU A 228 33.28 -1.78 -29.45
C LEU A 228 31.96 -0.99 -29.34
N TYR A 229 31.10 -1.36 -28.39
CA TYR A 229 29.97 -0.51 -27.97
C TYR A 229 30.46 0.65 -27.10
N HIS A 230 29.95 1.87 -27.32
CA HIS A 230 30.43 3.07 -26.62
C HIS A 230 29.36 3.78 -25.78
N THR A 231 28.10 3.37 -25.92
CA THR A 231 26.98 3.90 -25.15
C THR A 231 26.87 3.13 -23.83
N GLY A 232 26.60 3.85 -22.74
CA GLY A 232 26.37 3.23 -21.44
C GLY A 232 25.09 2.39 -21.40
N CYS A 233 25.14 1.26 -20.71
CA CYS A 233 24.02 0.33 -20.64
C CYS A 233 22.80 0.86 -19.89
N TYR A 234 22.99 1.76 -18.93
CA TYR A 234 21.88 2.41 -18.24
C TYR A 234 21.04 3.24 -19.21
N ASP A 235 21.70 4.02 -20.08
CA ASP A 235 21.02 4.91 -21.01
C ASP A 235 20.23 4.14 -22.08
N GLU A 236 20.82 3.06 -22.59
CA GLU A 236 20.16 2.18 -23.56
C GLU A 236 19.02 1.36 -22.94
N LEU A 237 19.16 0.94 -21.69
CA LEU A 237 18.09 0.28 -20.93
C LEU A 237 16.90 1.22 -20.73
N VAL A 238 17.15 2.48 -20.38
CA VAL A 238 16.09 3.49 -20.24
C VAL A 238 15.38 3.72 -21.58
N HIS A 239 16.13 3.81 -22.67
CA HIS A 239 15.58 3.97 -24.01
C HIS A 239 14.70 2.75 -24.42
N TYR A 240 15.18 1.54 -24.14
CA TYR A 240 14.43 0.29 -24.37
C TYR A 240 13.13 0.24 -23.57
N ILE A 241 13.19 0.56 -22.27
CA ILE A 241 12.00 0.56 -21.41
C ILE A 241 11.00 1.62 -21.85
N GLN A 242 11.44 2.82 -22.21
CA GLN A 242 10.55 3.88 -22.71
C GLN A 242 9.84 3.48 -24.01
N GLY A 243 10.52 2.78 -24.91
CA GLY A 243 9.92 2.25 -26.14
C GLY A 243 8.82 1.21 -25.88
N HIS A 244 8.97 0.39 -24.83
CA HIS A 244 8.00 -0.63 -24.45
C HIS A 244 7.01 -0.21 -23.35
N ALA A 245 7.17 0.98 -22.77
CA ALA A 245 6.34 1.48 -21.68
C ALA A 245 4.86 1.61 -22.08
N LEU A 246 4.57 1.97 -23.33
CA LEU A 246 3.20 2.04 -23.85
C LEU A 246 2.53 0.66 -23.91
N MET A 247 3.29 -0.38 -24.26
CA MET A 247 2.77 -1.76 -24.29
C MET A 247 2.54 -2.30 -22.88
N ILE A 248 3.51 -2.11 -21.97
CA ILE A 248 3.41 -2.55 -20.57
C ILE A 248 2.28 -1.78 -19.86
N GLY A 249 2.21 -0.46 -20.06
CA GLY A 249 1.14 0.38 -19.56
C GLY A 249 -0.23 -0.01 -20.14
N GLY A 250 -0.29 -0.34 -21.43
CA GLY A 250 -1.50 -0.82 -22.10
C GLY A 250 -2.02 -2.13 -21.51
N ILE A 251 -1.14 -3.11 -21.25
CA ILE A 251 -1.51 -4.39 -20.62
C ILE A 251 -2.00 -4.16 -19.19
N ALA A 252 -1.32 -3.30 -18.41
CA ALA A 252 -1.74 -2.97 -17.05
C ALA A 252 -3.11 -2.27 -17.01
N ILE A 253 -3.34 -1.29 -17.89
CA ILE A 253 -4.62 -0.58 -18.00
C ILE A 253 -5.73 -1.54 -18.45
N ALA A 254 -5.47 -2.42 -19.43
CA ALA A 254 -6.44 -3.41 -19.87
C ALA A 254 -6.82 -4.38 -18.74
N ALA A 255 -5.83 -4.85 -17.96
CA ALA A 255 -6.08 -5.69 -16.78
C ALA A 255 -6.93 -4.95 -15.74
N ILE A 256 -6.61 -3.69 -15.43
CA ILE A 256 -7.38 -2.82 -14.52
C ILE A 256 -8.82 -2.68 -15.01
N VAL A 257 -9.03 -2.38 -16.30
CA VAL A 257 -10.37 -2.22 -16.89
C VAL A 257 -11.17 -3.52 -16.81
N VAL A 258 -10.55 -4.67 -17.08
CA VAL A 258 -11.20 -5.98 -16.97
C VAL A 258 -11.59 -6.28 -15.52
N ILE A 259 -10.70 -6.01 -14.55
CA ILE A 259 -10.97 -6.20 -13.13
C ILE A 259 -12.11 -5.28 -12.66
N VAL A 260 -12.08 -4.00 -13.02
CA VAL A 260 -13.13 -3.04 -12.67
C VAL A 260 -14.46 -3.44 -13.29
N LYS A 261 -14.48 -3.87 -14.56
CA LYS A 261 -15.69 -4.38 -15.21
C LYS A 261 -16.22 -5.64 -14.54
N ALA A 262 -15.36 -6.55 -14.11
CA ALA A 262 -15.75 -7.74 -13.35
C ALA A 262 -16.36 -7.36 -11.98
N LEU A 263 -15.75 -6.43 -11.25
CA LEU A 263 -16.25 -5.93 -9.97
C LEU A 263 -17.61 -5.23 -10.13
N VAL A 264 -17.75 -4.34 -11.13
CA VAL A 264 -19.00 -3.63 -11.44
C VAL A 264 -20.10 -4.60 -11.90
N GLN A 265 -19.75 -5.58 -12.73
CA GLN A 265 -20.67 -6.61 -13.20
C GLN A 265 -21.17 -7.50 -12.05
N GLN A 266 -20.32 -7.78 -11.06
CA GLN A 266 -20.70 -8.55 -9.87
C GLN A 266 -21.55 -7.74 -8.88
N TYR A 267 -21.25 -6.45 -8.70
CA TYR A 267 -22.11 -5.51 -7.96
C TYR A 267 -23.51 -5.44 -8.60
N ASN A 268 -23.56 -5.32 -9.93
CA ASN A 268 -24.81 -5.28 -10.67
C ASN A 268 -25.53 -6.63 -10.65
N ALA A 269 -24.84 -7.78 -10.71
CA ALA A 269 -25.48 -9.09 -10.57
C ALA A 269 -26.08 -9.30 -9.17
N GLY A 270 -25.45 -8.76 -8.12
CA GLY A 270 -26.01 -8.70 -6.76
C GLY A 270 -27.25 -7.80 -6.66
N SER A 271 -27.32 -6.74 -7.46
CA SER A 271 -28.45 -5.81 -7.52
C SER A 271 -29.57 -6.22 -8.50
N PHE A 272 -29.26 -6.98 -9.56
CA PHE A 272 -30.15 -7.21 -10.72
C PHE A 272 -30.89 -8.56 -10.67
N ASN A 273 -30.74 -9.34 -9.61
CA ASN A 273 -31.63 -10.48 -9.33
C ASN A 273 -33.06 -10.06 -8.99
N HIS A 274 -33.40 -8.77 -9.02
CA HIS A 274 -34.70 -8.25 -8.60
C HIS A 274 -35.61 -7.66 -9.70
N ILE A 275 -35.31 -7.83 -11.00
CA ILE A 275 -36.16 -7.21 -12.05
C ILE A 275 -36.83 -8.22 -13.00
N THR A 276 -36.50 -9.51 -13.01
CA THR A 276 -37.04 -10.39 -14.08
C THR A 276 -37.50 -11.79 -13.68
N THR A 277 -37.86 -12.05 -12.42
CA THR A 277 -38.38 -13.39 -12.04
C THR A 277 -39.83 -13.42 -11.55
N ASP A 278 -40.56 -12.30 -11.49
CA ASP A 278 -41.97 -12.31 -11.06
C ASP A 278 -42.99 -12.05 -12.19
N PHE A 279 -42.63 -12.32 -13.45
CA PHE A 279 -43.60 -12.34 -14.55
C PHE A 279 -43.66 -13.71 -15.23
N GLN A 280 -44.27 -14.68 -14.55
CA GLN A 280 -44.99 -15.80 -15.15
C GLN A 280 -46.16 -16.16 -14.22
N PRO A 281 -47.42 -15.83 -14.57
CA PRO A 281 -48.57 -16.35 -13.84
C PRO A 281 -48.77 -17.81 -14.23
N ASN A 282 -48.76 -18.69 -13.23
CA ASN A 282 -49.11 -20.10 -13.38
C ASN A 282 -50.58 -20.24 -13.85
N SER A 283 -50.75 -21.10 -14.85
CA SER A 283 -52.00 -21.65 -15.36
C SER A 283 -52.91 -22.16 -14.23
N TYR A 284 -54.15 -21.66 -14.18
CA TYR A 284 -55.27 -22.33 -13.53
C TYR A 284 -56.50 -22.28 -14.43
N ASN A 285 -57.19 -23.42 -14.48
CA ASN A 285 -58.25 -23.79 -15.39
C ASN A 285 -59.53 -22.95 -15.25
N HIS A 286 -60.18 -22.74 -16.40
CA HIS A 286 -61.59 -22.45 -16.69
C HIS A 286 -62.59 -22.50 -15.52
N VAL A 287 -63.33 -21.39 -15.31
CA VAL A 287 -64.82 -21.30 -15.28
C VAL A 287 -65.22 -19.84 -15.56
N THR A 288 -66.02 -19.61 -16.61
CA THR A 288 -66.87 -18.41 -16.85
C THR A 288 -68.32 -18.76 -16.46
N PRO A 289 -69.32 -17.83 -16.32
CA PRO A 289 -69.43 -16.51 -16.96
C PRO A 289 -70.14 -15.37 -16.16
N GLU A 290 -70.26 -14.22 -16.85
CA GLU A 290 -71.31 -13.16 -16.79
C GLU A 290 -71.16 -11.88 -15.92
N THR A 291 -70.77 -10.80 -16.63
CA THR A 291 -71.36 -9.44 -16.76
C THR A 291 -72.13 -8.75 -15.62
N MET A 292 -71.70 -7.53 -15.25
CA MET A 292 -72.40 -6.24 -15.53
C MET A 292 -71.70 -5.04 -14.87
N ALA A 293 -71.79 -3.88 -15.52
CA ALA A 293 -71.13 -2.61 -15.22
C ALA A 293 -71.85 -1.76 -14.14
N LEU A 294 -71.12 -0.84 -13.49
CA LEU A 294 -71.39 0.63 -13.43
C LEU A 294 -70.76 1.32 -12.19
N THR A 295 -69.97 2.36 -12.49
CA THR A 295 -69.85 3.71 -11.88
C THR A 295 -69.76 3.95 -10.35
N GLY A 296 -68.71 4.71 -9.96
CA GLY A 296 -68.91 6.07 -9.44
C GLY A 296 -68.84 6.35 -7.91
N SER A 297 -67.77 7.05 -7.52
CA SER A 297 -67.68 8.14 -6.52
C SER A 297 -67.60 7.87 -5.00
N SER A 298 -66.43 8.25 -4.46
CA SER A 298 -66.16 9.14 -3.31
C SER A 298 -67.06 9.11 -2.05
N ALA A 299 -66.45 8.77 -0.89
CA ALA A 299 -66.19 9.70 0.23
C ALA A 299 -66.22 9.02 1.61
N THR A 300 -65.30 9.45 2.48
CA THR A 300 -65.36 9.48 3.97
C THR A 300 -65.20 8.19 4.77
N ASP A 301 -63.92 7.92 5.06
CA ASP A 301 -63.29 7.85 6.39
C ASP A 301 -64.14 7.78 7.68
N THR A 302 -63.54 7.14 8.70
CA THR A 302 -63.93 6.94 10.10
C THR A 302 -64.78 5.72 10.47
N ASN A 303 -64.27 4.47 10.30
CA ASN A 303 -64.62 3.33 11.20
C ASN A 303 -63.81 2.02 11.03
N ARG A 304 -62.48 2.08 10.79
CA ARG A 304 -61.66 0.87 10.51
C ARG A 304 -60.82 0.33 11.67
N ARG A 305 -60.69 1.05 12.80
CA ARG A 305 -59.89 0.60 13.95
C ARG A 305 -60.62 -0.32 14.93
N GLU A 306 -61.96 -0.29 15.00
CA GLU A 306 -62.73 -1.18 15.88
C GLU A 306 -63.13 -2.52 15.23
N LYS A 307 -63.39 -2.55 13.91
CA LYS A 307 -63.73 -3.80 13.20
C LYS A 307 -62.57 -4.79 13.09
N LYS A 308 -61.31 -4.30 13.14
CA LYS A 308 -60.10 -5.16 13.04
C LYS A 308 -59.86 -5.96 14.34
N LYS A 309 -60.13 -5.37 15.51
CA LYS A 309 -60.00 -6.05 16.82
C LYS A 309 -61.10 -7.09 17.09
N LYS A 310 -62.29 -6.95 16.50
CA LYS A 310 -63.40 -7.91 16.64
C LYS A 310 -63.20 -9.18 15.79
N LYS A 311 -62.67 -9.03 14.56
CA LYS A 311 -62.35 -10.15 13.65
C LYS A 311 -61.19 -11.02 14.13
N GLU A 312 -60.23 -10.46 14.87
CA GLU A 312 -59.08 -11.19 15.40
C GLU A 312 -59.44 -12.03 16.65
N LYS A 313 -60.35 -11.53 17.50
CA LYS A 313 -60.86 -12.28 18.67
C LYS A 313 -61.82 -13.43 18.30
N GLU A 314 -62.50 -13.38 17.16
CA GLU A 314 -63.32 -14.52 16.66
C GLU A 314 -62.46 -15.62 16.00
N LYS A 315 -61.41 -15.25 15.25
CA LYS A 315 -60.47 -16.23 14.69
C LYS A 315 -59.70 -17.00 15.77
N LEU A 316 -59.37 -16.35 16.89
CA LEU A 316 -58.68 -17.00 18.01
C LEU A 316 -59.61 -17.95 18.81
N LYS A 317 -60.94 -17.78 18.75
CA LYS A 317 -61.92 -18.70 19.37
C LYS A 317 -62.22 -19.93 18.49
N LEU A 318 -62.08 -19.83 17.16
CA LEU A 318 -62.23 -20.98 16.27
C LEU A 318 -61.04 -21.95 16.30
N MET A 319 -59.83 -21.49 16.66
CA MET A 319 -58.63 -22.34 16.71
C MET A 319 -58.50 -23.19 17.99
N LYS A 320 -59.39 -23.03 18.99
CA LYS A 320 -59.37 -23.81 20.25
C LYS A 320 -60.44 -24.92 20.34
N LYS A 321 -61.11 -25.28 19.24
CA LYS A 321 -62.23 -26.26 19.25
C LYS A 321 -62.00 -27.46 18.32
N GLN A 322 -60.80 -28.00 18.26
CA GLN A 322 -60.54 -29.30 17.61
C GLN A 322 -59.58 -30.17 18.43
N GLU A 323 -59.97 -30.52 19.64
CA GLU A 323 -59.51 -31.75 20.28
C GLU A 323 -60.70 -32.40 21.00
N LYS A 324 -61.31 -33.41 20.36
CA LYS A 324 -62.04 -34.50 21.03
C LYS A 324 -62.13 -35.70 20.08
N PRO A 325 -61.97 -36.94 20.58
CA PRO A 325 -61.82 -38.12 19.75
C PRO A 325 -63.18 -38.68 19.32
N LEU A 326 -63.29 -39.14 18.07
CA LEU A 326 -64.41 -39.99 17.64
C LEU A 326 -63.91 -41.36 17.19
N ARG A 327 -64.66 -42.37 17.65
CA ARG A 327 -64.43 -43.81 17.59
C ARG A 327 -65.06 -44.40 16.33
N SER A 328 -64.46 -45.51 15.86
CA SER A 328 -65.04 -46.59 15.03
C SER A 328 -65.15 -46.37 13.52
N SER A 329 -64.40 -47.14 12.73
CA SER A 329 -64.95 -48.37 12.13
C SER A 329 -63.86 -49.25 11.52
N ARG A 330 -64.10 -50.55 11.55
CA ARG A 330 -63.22 -51.64 11.17
C ARG A 330 -63.18 -51.78 9.65
N SER A 331 -62.01 -51.59 9.04
CA SER A 331 -61.63 -52.24 7.78
C SER A 331 -60.14 -52.57 7.83
N THR A 332 -59.83 -53.82 7.48
CA THR A 332 -58.49 -54.42 7.47
C THR A 332 -57.54 -53.69 6.52
N PRO A 333 -56.36 -53.21 6.97
CA PRO A 333 -55.35 -52.70 6.06
C PRO A 333 -54.39 -53.81 5.63
N THR A 334 -54.04 -53.82 4.35
CA THR A 334 -52.84 -54.49 3.84
C THR A 334 -51.58 -53.80 4.38
N PRO A 335 -50.45 -54.53 4.60
CA PRO A 335 -49.40 -54.07 5.51
C PRO A 335 -48.55 -52.89 5.00
N ASN A 336 -48.60 -52.54 3.70
CA ASN A 336 -47.55 -51.73 3.08
C ASN A 336 -47.87 -50.23 2.97
N HIS A 337 -49.13 -49.79 3.15
CA HIS A 337 -49.50 -48.38 2.91
C HIS A 337 -49.42 -47.47 4.15
N ILE A 338 -49.48 -48.05 5.36
CA ILE A 338 -49.41 -47.30 6.62
C ILE A 338 -47.97 -46.92 6.97
N GLU A 339 -47.01 -47.79 6.63
CA GLU A 339 -45.59 -47.59 6.88
C GLU A 339 -45.01 -46.46 6.02
N ASP A 340 -45.41 -46.38 4.74
CA ASP A 340 -45.03 -45.31 3.81
C ASP A 340 -45.53 -43.93 4.23
N GLY A 341 -46.76 -43.84 4.76
CA GLY A 341 -47.32 -42.59 5.28
C GLY A 341 -46.56 -42.08 6.52
N TYR A 342 -46.21 -43.00 7.43
CA TYR A 342 -45.44 -42.69 8.65
C TYR A 342 -44.00 -42.26 8.34
N LEU A 343 -43.35 -42.95 7.40
CA LEU A 343 -42.00 -42.61 6.92
C LEU A 343 -41.96 -41.26 6.20
N LYS A 344 -42.98 -40.94 5.38
CA LYS A 344 -43.09 -39.65 4.69
C LYS A 344 -43.29 -38.49 5.68
N HIS A 345 -44.17 -38.66 6.67
CA HIS A 345 -44.40 -37.64 7.69
C HIS A 345 -43.17 -37.40 8.59
N SER A 346 -42.46 -38.47 9.00
CA SER A 346 -41.22 -38.36 9.77
C SER A 346 -40.11 -37.66 8.98
N ARG A 347 -40.02 -37.91 7.66
CA ARG A 347 -39.07 -37.26 6.76
C ARG A 347 -39.37 -35.77 6.59
N ASP A 348 -40.63 -35.41 6.37
CA ASP A 348 -41.06 -34.00 6.23
C ASP A 348 -40.86 -33.20 7.54
N TYR A 349 -41.14 -33.82 8.70
CA TYR A 349 -40.87 -33.22 10.01
C TYR A 349 -39.37 -33.02 10.23
N ARG A 350 -38.53 -34.01 9.88
CA ARG A 350 -37.07 -33.92 9.98
C ARG A 350 -36.51 -32.84 9.06
N ILE A 351 -36.97 -32.74 7.82
CA ILE A 351 -36.58 -31.70 6.85
C ILE A 351 -36.96 -30.31 7.38
N ARG A 352 -38.18 -30.13 7.90
CA ARG A 352 -38.63 -28.86 8.47
C ARG A 352 -37.89 -28.48 9.76
N SER A 353 -37.56 -29.46 10.61
CA SER A 353 -36.71 -29.27 11.79
C SER A 353 -35.28 -28.87 11.44
N THR A 354 -34.69 -29.48 10.41
CA THR A 354 -33.36 -29.07 9.93
C THR A 354 -33.38 -27.69 9.28
N ALA A 355 -34.44 -27.36 8.54
CA ALA A 355 -34.59 -26.03 7.92
C ALA A 355 -34.76 -24.92 8.96
N SER A 356 -35.58 -25.13 10.00
CA SER A 356 -35.78 -24.16 11.08
C SER A 356 -34.52 -23.94 11.92
N THR A 357 -33.75 -25.00 12.18
CA THR A 357 -32.47 -24.90 12.91
C THR A 357 -31.43 -24.12 12.09
N VAL A 358 -31.35 -24.38 10.77
CA VAL A 358 -30.46 -23.66 9.85
C VAL A 358 -30.86 -22.19 9.67
N GLU A 359 -32.16 -21.87 9.65
CA GLU A 359 -32.64 -20.48 9.61
C GLU A 359 -32.33 -19.72 10.91
N ASN A 360 -32.46 -20.38 12.07
CA ASN A 360 -32.21 -19.77 13.38
C ASN A 360 -30.71 -19.49 13.60
N GLU A 361 -29.82 -20.41 13.19
CA GLU A 361 -28.37 -20.17 13.23
C GLU A 361 -27.91 -19.09 12.24
N ARG A 362 -28.49 -19.07 11.03
CA ARG A 362 -28.19 -18.06 10.01
C ARG A 362 -28.64 -16.65 10.44
N SER A 363 -29.74 -16.54 11.18
CA SER A 363 -30.23 -15.28 11.78
C SER A 363 -29.31 -14.81 12.92
N SER A 364 -28.84 -15.74 13.76
CA SER A 364 -27.94 -15.46 14.88
C SER A 364 -26.57 -14.95 14.43
N CYS A 365 -25.98 -15.57 13.39
CA CYS A 365 -24.73 -15.13 12.78
C CYS A 365 -24.84 -13.71 12.17
N PHE A 366 -25.93 -13.42 11.45
CA PHE A 366 -26.18 -12.09 10.87
C PHE A 366 -26.28 -11.01 11.95
N ASN A 367 -27.00 -11.28 13.04
CA ASN A 367 -27.09 -10.36 14.17
C ASN A 367 -25.73 -10.17 14.86
N CYS A 368 -24.93 -11.23 15.01
CA CYS A 368 -23.58 -11.14 15.56
C CYS A 368 -22.66 -10.25 14.70
N LEU A 369 -22.63 -10.47 13.38
CA LEU A 369 -21.84 -9.66 12.43
C LEU A 369 -22.26 -8.19 12.43
N ARG A 370 -23.57 -7.93 12.48
CA ARG A 370 -24.13 -6.58 12.57
C ARG A 370 -23.72 -5.89 13.86
N THR A 371 -23.92 -6.55 15.00
CA THR A 371 -23.55 -6.01 16.31
C THR A 371 -22.04 -5.77 16.40
N ALA A 372 -21.22 -6.69 15.89
CA ALA A 372 -19.77 -6.53 15.85
C ALA A 372 -19.35 -5.32 15.00
N LEU A 373 -19.91 -5.16 13.79
CA LEU A 373 -19.63 -4.00 12.94
C LEU A 373 -20.12 -2.69 13.57
N HIS A 374 -21.25 -2.71 14.28
CA HIS A 374 -21.77 -1.56 15.00
C HIS A 374 -20.85 -1.16 16.17
N CYS A 375 -20.44 -2.12 17.01
CA CYS A 375 -19.49 -1.89 18.10
C CYS A 375 -18.15 -1.36 17.59
N TYR A 376 -17.62 -1.93 16.51
CA TYR A 376 -16.40 -1.44 15.85
C TYR A 376 -16.54 0.02 15.43
N ASN A 377 -17.64 0.37 14.75
CA ASN A 377 -17.86 1.75 14.31
C ASN A 377 -18.06 2.72 15.48
N ILE A 378 -18.67 2.31 16.60
CA ILE A 378 -18.75 3.14 17.81
C ILE A 378 -17.36 3.45 18.35
N VAL A 379 -16.47 2.46 18.44
CA VAL A 379 -15.09 2.66 18.91
C VAL A 379 -14.35 3.62 17.97
N VAL A 380 -14.42 3.39 16.66
CA VAL A 380 -13.79 4.27 15.66
C VAL A 380 -14.37 5.68 15.71
N LEU A 381 -15.67 5.84 15.97
CA LEU A 381 -16.31 7.14 16.13
C LEU A 381 -15.76 7.90 17.35
N ILE A 382 -15.62 7.22 18.50
CA ILE A 382 -15.03 7.81 19.71
C ILE A 382 -13.59 8.26 19.43
N LEU A 383 -12.80 7.42 18.76
CA LEU A 383 -11.43 7.77 18.38
C LEU A 383 -11.38 8.94 17.39
N GLY A 384 -12.31 8.99 16.43
CA GLY A 384 -12.43 10.08 15.46
C GLY A 384 -12.79 11.41 16.12
N ILE A 385 -13.81 11.42 17.00
CA ILE A 385 -14.21 12.60 17.78
C ILE A 385 -13.09 13.03 18.71
N GLY A 386 -12.39 12.10 19.37
CA GLY A 386 -11.24 12.41 20.21
C GLY A 386 -10.10 13.06 19.43
N THR A 387 -9.77 12.51 18.26
CA THR A 387 -8.72 13.06 17.37
C THR A 387 -9.11 14.44 16.82
N LEU A 388 -10.38 14.61 16.42
CA LEU A 388 -10.91 15.91 16.03
C LEU A 388 -10.86 16.90 17.20
N GLY A 389 -11.20 16.48 18.41
CA GLY A 389 -11.11 17.28 19.62
C GLY A 389 -9.68 17.74 19.92
N VAL A 390 -8.69 16.87 19.73
CA VAL A 390 -7.26 17.24 19.80
C VAL A 390 -6.90 18.23 18.71
N GLY A 391 -7.36 18.03 17.46
CA GLY A 391 -7.13 18.97 16.36
C GLY A 391 -7.74 20.35 16.61
N VAL A 392 -8.97 20.40 17.14
CA VAL A 392 -9.64 21.64 17.53
C VAL A 392 -8.94 22.27 18.74
N TRP A 393 -8.52 21.49 19.73
CA TRP A 393 -7.72 22.00 20.85
C TRP A 393 -6.48 22.68 20.32
N LEU A 394 -5.69 22.00 19.48
CA LEU A 394 -4.46 22.55 18.89
C LEU A 394 -4.76 23.85 18.13
N LEU A 395 -5.80 23.85 17.30
CA LEU A 395 -6.25 25.04 16.57
C LEU A 395 -6.72 26.17 17.51
N VAL A 396 -7.45 25.88 18.57
CA VAL A 396 -7.96 26.88 19.53
C VAL A 396 -6.84 27.40 20.43
N THR A 397 -5.90 26.57 20.83
CA THR A 397 -4.66 27.05 21.46
C THR A 397 -3.88 27.93 20.51
N ASP A 398 -3.90 27.66 19.20
CA ASP A 398 -3.33 28.57 18.20
C ASP A 398 -4.14 29.88 18.08
N PHE A 399 -5.48 29.85 18.20
CA PHE A 399 -6.35 31.04 18.10
C PHE A 399 -6.41 31.91 19.36
N SER A 400 -6.44 31.32 20.57
CA SER A 400 -6.44 32.03 21.86
C SER A 400 -5.11 32.73 22.13
N VAL A 401 -4.07 32.23 21.49
CA VAL A 401 -2.74 32.80 21.46
C VAL A 401 -2.64 33.78 20.28
N ARG A 402 -3.68 34.22 19.54
CA ARG A 402 -3.53 35.16 18.39
C ARG A 402 -2.94 36.54 18.68
N GLU A 403 -2.76 36.91 19.96
CA GLU A 403 -1.88 38.04 20.35
C GLU A 403 -0.40 37.63 20.58
N ILE A 404 -0.09 36.34 20.43
CA ILE A 404 1.13 35.63 20.80
C ILE A 404 1.51 34.55 19.73
N SER A 405 0.67 34.24 18.72
CA SER A 405 0.69 32.98 17.92
C SER A 405 1.31 33.11 16.54
N VAL A 406 2.39 33.87 16.40
CA VAL A 406 3.17 33.81 15.15
C VAL A 406 3.98 32.51 15.10
N ILE A 407 3.63 31.50 15.89
CA ILE A 407 4.57 30.81 16.78
C ILE A 407 5.27 29.63 16.06
N ILE A 408 4.69 28.91 15.11
CA ILE A 408 5.39 27.79 14.45
C ILE A 408 5.81 28.21 13.06
N ASN A 409 7.00 27.82 12.60
CA ASN A 409 7.35 27.95 11.19
C ASN A 409 6.19 27.40 10.35
N SER A 410 5.53 28.32 9.64
CA SER A 410 4.07 28.32 9.45
C SER A 410 3.57 27.02 8.85
N ASN A 411 4.24 26.50 7.84
CA ASN A 411 3.60 25.49 7.01
C ASN A 411 3.55 24.08 7.63
N LEU A 412 4.58 23.60 8.35
CA LEU A 412 4.63 22.16 8.70
C LEU A 412 3.73 21.76 9.86
N PHE A 413 3.70 22.56 10.93
CA PHE A 413 2.77 22.29 12.03
C PHE A 413 1.36 22.69 11.68
N GLU A 414 1.16 23.77 10.92
CA GLU A 414 -0.15 24.12 10.39
C GLU A 414 -0.69 22.99 9.50
N ILE A 415 0.12 22.42 8.61
CA ILE A 415 -0.23 21.21 7.85
C ILE A 415 -0.54 20.06 8.82
N GLY A 416 0.29 19.81 9.83
CA GLY A 416 0.06 18.74 10.82
C GLY A 416 -1.27 18.88 11.57
N THR A 417 -1.58 20.07 12.08
CA THR A 417 -2.84 20.39 12.79
C THR A 417 -4.04 20.26 11.86
N TYR A 418 -3.96 20.76 10.62
CA TYR A 418 -5.03 20.58 9.64
C TYR A 418 -5.20 19.10 9.23
N LEU A 419 -4.13 18.32 9.15
CA LEU A 419 -4.20 16.88 8.88
C LEU A 419 -4.89 16.12 10.02
N ILE A 420 -4.58 16.45 11.29
CA ILE A 420 -5.24 15.85 12.46
C ILE A 420 -6.72 16.24 12.49
N LEU A 421 -7.04 17.52 12.23
CA LEU A 421 -8.40 18.02 12.21
C LEU A 421 -9.23 17.38 11.08
N ALA A 422 -8.75 17.45 9.84
CA ALA A 422 -9.43 16.90 8.68
C ALA A 422 -9.50 15.37 8.75
N GLY A 423 -8.42 14.71 9.16
CA GLY A 423 -8.35 13.26 9.34
C GLY A 423 -9.31 12.77 10.43
N GLY A 424 -9.30 13.39 11.61
CA GLY A 424 -10.21 13.08 12.70
C GLY A 424 -11.68 13.27 12.31
N GLY A 425 -12.00 14.38 11.62
CA GLY A 425 -13.34 14.65 11.11
C GLY A 425 -13.81 13.64 10.07
N LEU A 426 -12.95 13.29 9.11
CA LEU A 426 -13.25 12.26 8.12
C LEU A 426 -13.51 10.91 8.78
N ILE A 427 -12.67 10.49 9.73
CA ILE A 427 -12.85 9.23 10.48
C ILE A 427 -14.19 9.23 11.22
N ALA A 428 -14.56 10.33 11.88
CA ALA A 428 -15.82 10.45 12.59
C ALA A 428 -17.04 10.36 11.64
N ILE A 429 -17.00 11.04 10.48
CA ILE A 429 -18.06 10.98 9.47
C ILE A 429 -18.22 9.56 8.92
N LEU A 430 -17.12 8.88 8.59
CA LEU A 430 -17.16 7.51 8.07
C LEU A 430 -17.71 6.52 9.09
N ALA A 431 -17.30 6.65 10.36
CA ALA A 431 -17.80 5.83 11.45
C ALA A 431 -19.30 6.09 11.71
N PHE A 432 -19.75 7.35 11.65
CA PHE A 432 -21.17 7.70 11.76
C PHE A 432 -21.99 7.08 10.62
N CYS A 433 -21.50 7.15 9.37
CA CYS A 433 -22.12 6.49 8.23
C CYS A 433 -22.22 4.97 8.43
N GLY A 434 -21.18 4.33 8.97
CA GLY A 434 -21.18 2.90 9.32
C GLY A 434 -22.21 2.55 10.40
N CYS A 435 -22.31 3.39 11.45
CA CYS A 435 -23.34 3.27 12.48
C CYS A 435 -24.75 3.43 11.89
N CYS A 436 -25.01 4.46 11.08
CA CYS A 436 -26.29 4.67 10.43
C CYS A 436 -26.66 3.52 9.48
N GLY A 437 -25.70 3.02 8.69
CA GLY A 437 -25.92 1.89 7.78
C GLY A 437 -26.29 0.60 8.51
N THR A 438 -25.64 0.33 9.64
CA THR A 438 -25.97 -0.83 10.49
C THR A 438 -27.30 -0.67 11.25
N MET A 439 -27.67 0.55 11.66
CA MET A 439 -28.95 0.81 12.34
C MET A 439 -30.14 0.81 11.39
N ARG A 440 -30.04 1.51 10.26
CA ARG A 440 -31.14 1.69 9.29
C ARG A 440 -31.36 0.48 8.40
N GLU A 441 -30.43 -0.47 8.38
CA GLU A 441 -30.45 -1.61 7.47
C GLU A 441 -30.63 -1.15 6.01
N ASP A 442 -29.95 -0.08 5.63
CA ASP A 442 -30.03 0.48 4.28
C ASP A 442 -28.87 -0.07 3.43
N ARG A 443 -29.21 -0.76 2.34
CA ARG A 443 -28.24 -1.33 1.41
C ARG A 443 -27.35 -0.26 0.77
N CYS A 444 -27.90 0.89 0.42
CA CYS A 444 -27.17 1.97 -0.24
C CYS A 444 -26.15 2.58 0.71
N ILE A 445 -26.54 2.86 1.96
CA ILE A 445 -25.63 3.44 2.98
C ILE A 445 -24.51 2.45 3.32
N LEU A 446 -24.85 1.17 3.48
CA LEU A 446 -23.88 0.13 3.83
C LEU A 446 -22.94 -0.19 2.66
N GLY A 447 -23.47 -0.21 1.43
CA GLY A 447 -22.67 -0.34 0.21
C GLY A 447 -21.70 0.83 0.04
N PHE A 448 -22.17 2.07 0.21
CA PHE A 448 -21.34 3.28 0.17
C PHE A 448 -20.21 3.23 1.21
N TYR A 449 -20.52 2.90 2.46
CA TYR A 449 -19.53 2.72 3.53
C TYR A 449 -18.46 1.69 3.15
N GLY A 450 -18.86 0.54 2.60
CA GLY A 450 -17.93 -0.50 2.14
C GLY A 450 -17.00 -0.03 1.02
N ILE A 451 -17.52 0.71 0.04
CA ILE A 451 -16.73 1.27 -1.06
C ILE A 451 -15.74 2.31 -0.55
N VAL A 452 -16.16 3.21 0.34
CA VAL A 452 -15.28 4.24 0.89
C VAL A 452 -14.14 3.62 1.71
N LEU A 453 -14.41 2.57 2.50
CA LEU A 453 -13.35 1.83 3.19
C LEU A 453 -12.31 1.23 2.23
N LEU A 454 -12.75 0.68 1.10
CA LEU A 454 -11.83 0.16 0.08
C LEU A 454 -11.00 1.28 -0.56
N MET A 455 -11.59 2.45 -0.83
CA MET A 455 -10.86 3.60 -1.37
C MET A 455 -9.81 4.12 -0.38
N VAL A 456 -10.14 4.20 0.91
CA VAL A 456 -9.18 4.61 1.95
C VAL A 456 -8.06 3.58 2.08
N PHE A 457 -8.36 2.29 2.07
CA PHE A 457 -7.35 1.23 2.05
C PHE A 457 -6.39 1.39 0.87
N ALA A 458 -6.90 1.66 -0.33
CA ALA A 458 -6.10 1.94 -1.52
C ALA A 458 -5.12 3.11 -1.32
N ALA A 459 -5.64 4.22 -0.79
CA ALA A 459 -4.86 5.42 -0.53
C ALA A 459 -3.76 5.19 0.51
N LEU A 460 -4.01 4.34 1.52
CA LEU A 460 -3.00 3.96 2.51
C LEU A 460 -1.86 3.16 1.90
N ILE A 461 -2.15 2.18 1.02
CA ILE A 461 -1.05 1.44 0.38
C ILE A 461 -0.27 2.36 -0.56
N VAL A 462 -0.93 3.19 -1.37
CA VAL A 462 -0.26 4.13 -2.28
C VAL A 462 0.61 5.12 -1.50
N SER A 463 0.09 5.73 -0.43
CA SER A 463 0.84 6.69 0.39
C SER A 463 2.00 6.03 1.15
N GLY A 464 1.80 4.85 1.76
CA GLY A 464 2.87 4.13 2.44
C GLY A 464 4.00 3.71 1.50
N THR A 465 3.62 3.32 0.28
CA THR A 465 4.53 3.00 -0.81
C THR A 465 5.35 4.20 -1.25
N LEU A 466 4.70 5.34 -1.52
CA LEU A 466 5.34 6.62 -1.84
C LEU A 466 6.31 7.05 -0.74
N ALA A 467 5.90 6.96 0.54
CA ALA A 467 6.75 7.32 1.67
C ALA A 467 8.02 6.46 1.74
N PHE A 468 7.93 5.18 1.40
CA PHE A 468 9.08 4.28 1.37
C PHE A 468 10.04 4.58 0.21
N THR A 469 9.52 4.87 -0.98
CA THR A 469 10.35 5.20 -2.16
C THR A 469 11.05 6.53 -1.99
N PHE A 470 10.34 7.55 -1.51
CA PHE A 470 10.89 8.90 -1.36
C PHE A 470 11.61 9.12 -0.02
N ARG A 471 11.92 8.05 0.73
CA ARG A 471 12.49 8.18 2.08
C ARG A 471 13.76 9.04 2.09
N ASP A 472 14.68 8.86 1.14
CA ASP A 472 15.99 9.54 1.15
C ASP A 472 15.84 11.03 0.81
N ASP A 473 14.89 11.36 -0.07
CA ASP A 473 14.53 12.75 -0.39
C ASP A 473 13.85 13.42 0.79
N ILE A 474 12.90 12.73 1.43
CA ILE A 474 12.24 13.18 2.66
C ILE A 474 13.29 13.43 3.75
N GLN A 475 14.28 12.54 3.91
CA GLN A 475 15.35 12.71 4.89
C GLN A 475 16.21 13.94 4.59
N ARG A 476 16.59 14.18 3.33
CA ARG A 476 17.37 15.36 2.94
C ARG A 476 16.59 16.66 3.15
N ASP A 477 15.30 16.67 2.79
CA ASP A 477 14.42 17.83 2.98
C ASP A 477 14.23 18.14 4.46
N ILE A 478 14.00 17.13 5.30
CA ILE A 478 13.89 17.31 6.76
C ILE A 478 15.19 17.89 7.31
N LYS A 479 16.36 17.32 6.96
CA LYS A 479 17.66 17.82 7.42
C LYS A 479 17.91 19.27 7.02
N THR A 480 17.58 19.62 5.77
CA THR A 480 17.73 20.98 5.24
C THR A 480 16.81 21.96 5.95
N LYS A 481 15.53 21.61 6.14
CA LYS A 481 14.57 22.45 6.86
C LYS A 481 14.94 22.64 8.34
N LEU A 482 15.45 21.60 9.01
CA LEU A 482 15.95 21.71 10.38
C LEU A 482 17.16 22.66 10.44
N LYS A 483 18.10 22.53 9.50
CA LYS A 483 19.26 23.42 9.39
C LYS A 483 18.85 24.88 9.17
N ASP A 484 17.96 25.14 8.21
CA ASP A 484 17.51 26.48 7.86
C ASP A 484 16.72 27.15 9.00
N SER A 485 15.93 26.36 9.73
CA SER A 485 15.20 26.81 10.91
C SER A 485 16.16 27.33 12.00
N ILE A 486 17.25 26.62 12.29
CA ILE A 486 18.28 27.11 13.23
C ILE A 486 19.01 28.33 12.66
N ALA A 487 19.37 28.28 11.36
CA ALA A 487 20.18 29.33 10.75
C ALA A 487 19.47 30.70 10.72
N HIS A 488 18.14 30.71 10.51
CA HIS A 488 17.42 31.94 10.22
C HIS A 488 16.36 32.33 11.24
N GLN A 489 15.83 31.40 12.03
CA GLN A 489 14.66 31.64 12.89
C GLN A 489 14.99 31.48 14.38
N TYR A 490 15.84 30.52 14.75
CA TYR A 490 16.20 30.32 16.16
C TYR A 490 16.82 31.58 16.77
N GLY A 491 16.31 32.04 17.91
CA GLY A 491 16.87 33.14 18.70
C GLY A 491 16.83 34.54 18.05
N VAL A 492 16.28 34.69 16.85
CA VAL A 492 16.24 35.97 16.12
C VAL A 492 14.98 36.76 16.47
N GLU A 493 15.12 37.99 16.95
CA GLU A 493 13.96 38.89 17.17
C GLU A 493 12.82 38.28 18.03
N VAL A 494 13.17 37.40 18.97
CA VAL A 494 12.21 36.60 19.78
C VAL A 494 11.18 37.45 20.54
N ARG A 495 11.52 38.71 20.84
CA ARG A 495 10.62 39.66 21.51
C ARG A 495 9.58 40.30 20.59
N THR A 496 9.88 40.44 19.31
CA THR A 496 9.04 41.14 18.32
C THR A 496 8.40 40.18 17.32
N ASN A 497 9.07 39.06 17.01
CA ASN A 497 8.62 38.03 16.10
C ASN A 497 8.28 36.76 16.87
N ALA A 498 6.99 36.49 17.03
CA ALA A 498 6.58 35.32 17.80
C ALA A 498 6.86 33.98 17.08
N THR A 499 7.12 33.95 15.75
CA THR A 499 7.54 32.72 15.03
C THR A 499 8.87 32.24 15.50
N ASN A 500 9.81 33.16 15.53
CA ASN A 500 11.15 32.85 15.98
C ASN A 500 11.14 32.43 17.45
N LYS A 501 10.20 32.96 18.24
CA LYS A 501 9.97 32.54 19.62
C LYS A 501 9.56 31.07 19.75
N LEU A 502 8.49 30.57 19.12
CA LEU A 502 8.22 29.13 19.31
C LEU A 502 9.20 28.26 18.57
N VAL A 503 9.77 28.69 17.45
CA VAL A 503 10.83 27.91 16.82
C VAL A 503 11.94 27.70 17.86
N THR A 504 12.30 28.74 18.61
CA THR A 504 13.23 28.64 19.74
C THR A 504 12.69 27.71 20.84
N ASP A 505 11.47 27.90 21.34
CA ASP A 505 10.90 27.08 22.42
C ASP A 505 10.76 25.58 22.04
N ALA A 506 10.42 25.30 20.78
CA ALA A 506 10.30 23.95 20.23
C ALA A 506 11.67 23.29 20.08
N TRP A 507 12.67 24.02 19.57
CA TRP A 507 14.06 23.55 19.55
C TRP A 507 14.57 23.26 20.96
N ASP A 508 14.34 24.19 21.89
CA ASP A 508 14.75 24.06 23.27
C ASP A 508 14.10 22.84 23.97
N SER A 509 12.81 22.61 23.72
CA SER A 509 12.08 21.45 24.22
C SER A 509 12.57 20.15 23.60
N MET A 510 12.81 20.14 22.29
CA MET A 510 13.32 18.98 21.57
C MET A 510 14.72 18.60 22.05
N GLN A 511 15.61 19.57 22.25
CA GLN A 511 16.98 19.36 22.71
C GLN A 511 17.04 18.78 24.12
N ARG A 512 16.24 19.31 25.04
CA ARG A 512 16.12 18.76 26.40
C ARG A 512 15.52 17.36 26.41
N LYS A 513 14.42 17.13 25.66
CA LYS A 513 13.72 15.84 25.65
C LYS A 513 14.47 14.72 24.93
N LEU A 514 15.18 15.05 23.85
CA LEU A 514 15.90 14.07 23.02
C LEU A 514 17.41 14.02 23.33
N GLU A 515 17.89 14.85 24.27
CA GLU A 515 19.30 14.92 24.67
C GLU A 515 20.24 15.09 23.46
N CYS A 516 19.98 16.16 22.70
CA CYS A 516 20.63 16.44 21.42
C CYS A 516 20.96 17.92 21.26
N CYS A 517 21.85 18.25 20.33
CA CYS A 517 22.14 19.64 19.97
C CYS A 517 22.41 19.80 18.48
N GLY A 518 21.79 20.81 17.89
CA GLY A 518 21.91 21.12 16.46
C GLY A 518 21.00 20.31 15.56
N ALA A 519 21.11 20.55 14.24
CA ALA A 519 20.18 20.00 13.26
C ALA A 519 20.42 18.51 13.01
N HIS A 520 21.62 18.16 12.55
CA HIS A 520 21.98 16.78 12.23
C HIS A 520 23.50 16.57 12.25
N GLY A 521 23.92 15.32 12.40
CA GLY A 521 25.32 14.88 12.38
C GLY A 521 25.85 14.48 13.75
N ASN A 522 27.15 14.23 13.81
CA ASN A 522 27.89 13.88 15.02
C ASN A 522 28.81 15.04 15.46
N VAL A 523 29.61 14.80 16.50
CA VAL A 523 30.54 15.80 17.08
C VAL A 523 31.52 16.42 16.06
N SER A 524 31.84 15.71 14.98
CA SER A 524 32.71 16.17 13.90
C SER A 524 32.00 16.99 12.81
N ASP A 525 30.67 16.97 12.79
CA ASP A 525 29.88 17.65 11.76
C ASP A 525 29.55 19.08 12.17
N THR A 526 29.71 20.02 11.23
CA THR A 526 29.46 21.44 11.48
C THR A 526 27.98 21.77 11.71
N THR A 527 27.08 20.86 11.35
CA THR A 527 25.62 20.98 11.45
C THR A 527 25.02 20.45 12.75
N SER A 528 25.85 19.90 13.64
CA SER A 528 25.48 19.50 14.99
C SER A 528 25.51 20.74 15.91
N TRP A 529 26.15 20.69 17.06
CA TRP A 529 26.20 21.80 18.02
C TRP A 529 26.82 23.10 17.46
N SER A 530 27.82 23.03 16.56
CA SER A 530 28.54 24.22 16.08
C SER A 530 27.74 25.12 15.15
N ILE A 531 26.59 24.66 14.63
CA ILE A 531 25.74 25.40 13.70
C ILE A 531 25.26 26.73 14.27
N TYR A 532 25.03 26.77 15.59
CA TYR A 532 24.62 27.96 16.32
C TYR A 532 25.64 29.09 16.16
N LYS A 533 26.93 28.78 16.29
CA LYS A 533 27.98 29.78 16.08
C LYS A 533 28.27 30.04 14.60
N SER A 534 28.27 29.01 13.76
CA SER A 534 28.82 29.11 12.39
C SER A 534 27.84 29.66 11.37
N ALA A 535 26.54 29.46 11.57
CA ALA A 535 25.52 29.75 10.56
C ALA A 535 24.28 30.48 11.10
N SER A 536 24.02 30.44 12.42
CA SER A 536 22.83 31.08 12.97
C SER A 536 22.94 32.60 13.01
N LYS A 537 21.87 33.28 12.61
CA LYS A 537 21.71 34.73 12.79
C LYS A 537 21.71 35.12 14.26
N TRP A 538 21.24 34.26 15.18
CA TRP A 538 21.24 34.48 16.62
C TRP A 538 22.64 34.85 17.13
N TYR A 539 23.65 34.03 16.83
CA TYR A 539 25.02 34.31 17.29
C TYR A 539 25.64 35.56 16.63
N HIS A 540 25.38 35.78 15.34
CA HIS A 540 25.96 36.90 14.58
C HIS A 540 25.23 38.23 14.76
N HIS A 541 24.13 38.28 15.51
CA HIS A 541 23.36 39.49 15.71
C HIS A 541 24.11 40.47 16.63
N LYS A 542 24.66 41.54 16.05
CA LYS A 542 25.64 42.48 16.65
C LYS A 542 25.21 43.22 17.92
N LYS A 543 23.96 43.08 18.39
CA LYS A 543 23.44 43.84 19.55
C LYS A 543 23.60 43.12 20.90
N GLU A 544 23.81 41.81 20.93
CA GLU A 544 23.89 41.02 22.19
C GLU A 544 25.04 40.00 22.12
N LYS A 545 25.77 39.79 23.23
CA LYS A 545 26.77 38.74 23.34
C LYS A 545 26.06 37.42 23.65
N HIS A 546 25.97 36.52 22.68
CA HIS A 546 25.39 35.20 22.86
C HIS A 546 26.47 34.14 23.16
N PRO A 547 26.17 33.13 23.99
CA PRO A 547 27.03 31.97 24.16
C PRO A 547 27.16 31.17 22.86
N MET A 548 28.13 30.26 22.79
CA MET A 548 28.38 29.46 21.59
C MET A 548 27.21 28.56 21.20
N VAL A 549 26.50 28.05 22.20
CA VAL A 549 25.34 27.16 22.09
C VAL A 549 24.27 27.60 23.10
N PRO A 550 22.99 27.31 22.86
CA PRO A 550 21.93 27.62 23.81
C PRO A 550 21.96 26.70 25.04
N GLU A 551 21.33 27.16 26.13
CA GLU A 551 21.27 26.41 27.39
C GLU A 551 20.57 25.04 27.25
N SER A 552 19.60 24.93 26.35
CA SER A 552 18.89 23.68 26.04
C SER A 552 19.77 22.56 25.49
N CYS A 553 20.95 22.90 24.96
CA CYS A 553 21.94 21.91 24.52
C CYS A 553 22.81 21.36 25.67
N CYS A 554 22.70 21.93 26.86
CA CYS A 554 23.50 21.51 28.02
C CYS A 554 22.85 20.33 28.74
N VAL A 555 23.70 19.44 29.24
CA VAL A 555 23.28 18.29 30.05
C VAL A 555 22.62 18.78 31.35
N GLU A 556 21.48 18.18 31.71
CA GLU A 556 20.80 18.52 32.97
C GLU A 556 21.71 18.22 34.18
N GLY A 557 21.92 19.22 35.04
CA GLY A 557 22.84 19.13 36.18
C GLY A 557 24.32 19.37 35.84
N GLY A 558 24.66 19.60 34.57
CA GLY A 558 26.02 19.96 34.14
C GLY A 558 26.39 21.44 34.40
N ASP A 559 27.69 21.76 34.32
CA ASP A 559 28.16 23.14 34.43
C ASP A 559 27.83 23.92 33.16
N LYS A 560 26.86 24.85 33.30
CA LYS A 560 26.37 25.68 32.19
C LYS A 560 27.44 26.59 31.61
N LEU A 561 28.39 27.08 32.41
CA LEU A 561 29.46 27.98 31.95
C LEU A 561 30.42 27.24 31.01
N LYS A 562 30.75 25.99 31.35
CA LYS A 562 31.58 25.10 30.52
C LYS A 562 30.84 24.65 29.26
N CYS A 563 29.56 24.28 29.38
CA CYS A 563 28.76 23.89 28.22
C CYS A 563 28.64 25.00 27.17
N GLN A 564 28.32 26.22 27.60
CA GLN A 564 28.03 27.36 26.71
C GLN A 564 29.28 27.99 26.08
N GLY A 565 30.48 27.57 26.49
CA GLY A 565 31.75 28.12 26.01
C GLY A 565 32.06 29.51 26.55
N ASN A 566 31.53 29.84 27.73
CA ASN A 566 31.87 31.08 28.44
C ASN A 566 33.21 30.96 29.18
N ASP A 567 33.68 29.73 29.43
CA ASP A 567 35.05 29.43 29.87
C ASP A 567 35.93 29.11 28.65
N VAL A 568 37.06 29.82 28.53
CA VAL A 568 38.01 29.70 27.40
C VAL A 568 38.87 28.44 27.50
N THR A 569 38.99 27.84 28.69
CA THR A 569 39.88 26.70 28.97
C THR A 569 39.20 25.34 28.86
N ASP A 570 37.94 25.23 29.29
CA ASP A 570 37.19 23.97 29.35
C ASP A 570 35.91 23.95 28.45
N GLY A 571 35.69 25.00 27.65
CA GLY A 571 34.54 25.11 26.73
C GLY A 571 34.69 24.31 25.44
N PRO A 572 33.60 24.10 24.66
CA PRO A 572 33.71 23.52 23.33
C PRO A 572 34.63 24.40 22.45
N PRO A 573 35.43 23.80 21.54
CA PRO A 573 36.49 24.52 20.85
C PRO A 573 35.92 25.72 20.07
N ASN A 574 36.55 26.88 20.26
CA ASN A 574 36.09 28.16 19.70
C ASN A 574 36.01 28.19 18.17
N TRP A 575 36.74 27.30 17.51
CA TRP A 575 36.61 27.00 16.10
C TRP A 575 35.96 25.62 16.06
N GLY A 576 34.83 25.47 15.35
CA GLY A 576 34.16 24.17 15.20
C GLY A 576 35.12 23.06 14.74
N PRO A 577 34.68 21.80 14.66
CA PRO A 577 35.57 20.68 14.41
C PRO A 577 36.47 20.94 13.17
N ALA A 578 37.78 21.11 13.39
CA ALA A 578 38.76 21.38 12.34
C ALA A 578 38.96 20.16 11.43
N PRO A 579 39.47 20.31 10.20
CA PRO A 579 39.92 19.15 9.40
C PRO A 579 40.98 18.37 10.20
N GLY A 580 40.66 17.14 10.63
CA GLY A 580 41.50 16.35 11.54
C GLY A 580 41.08 16.37 13.01
N PHE A 581 39.88 16.84 13.34
CA PHE A 581 39.31 16.82 14.70
C PHE A 581 39.33 15.40 15.29
N ASN A 582 40.11 15.22 16.37
CA ASN A 582 40.10 13.99 17.14
C ASN A 582 39.08 14.11 18.28
N PRO A 583 37.93 13.42 18.21
CA PRO A 583 36.86 13.58 19.19
C PRO A 583 37.33 13.23 20.61
N LYS A 584 38.29 12.31 20.78
CA LYS A 584 38.75 11.88 22.12
C LYS A 584 39.46 12.97 22.94
N ARG A 585 39.91 14.07 22.33
CA ARG A 585 40.69 15.13 23.00
C ARG A 585 39.85 16.37 23.37
N TYR A 586 38.65 16.50 22.83
CA TYR A 586 37.81 17.72 22.92
C TYR A 586 36.33 17.39 23.18
N ILE A 587 36.06 16.36 24.00
CA ILE A 587 34.68 16.07 24.46
C ILE A 587 34.37 16.99 25.64
N ASN A 588 33.35 17.82 25.46
CA ASN A 588 32.73 18.54 26.57
C ASN A 588 31.63 17.65 27.16
N GLU A 589 31.86 17.09 28.35
CA GLU A 589 30.92 16.17 29.01
C GLU A 589 29.60 16.85 29.42
N HIS A 590 29.56 18.19 29.45
CA HIS A 590 28.36 18.96 29.78
C HIS A 590 27.52 19.37 28.56
N LEU A 591 27.90 18.96 27.34
CA LEU A 591 27.26 19.35 26.08
C LEU A 591 26.77 18.13 25.31
N TYR A 592 25.51 18.15 24.87
CA TYR A 592 25.04 17.17 23.89
C TYR A 592 25.68 17.43 22.52
N THR A 593 26.40 16.45 21.97
CA THR A 593 27.15 16.62 20.70
C THR A 593 26.46 16.01 19.48
N THR A 594 25.45 15.16 19.68
CA THR A 594 24.72 14.48 18.60
C THR A 594 23.58 15.37 18.09
N GLY A 595 23.42 15.43 16.77
CA GLY A 595 22.33 16.14 16.11
C GLY A 595 20.95 15.62 16.51
N CYS A 596 19.97 16.53 16.56
CA CYS A 596 18.61 16.17 16.96
C CYS A 596 17.88 15.29 15.95
N TYR A 597 18.21 15.39 14.66
CA TYR A 597 17.68 14.48 13.66
C TYR A 597 18.04 13.02 13.95
N GLU A 598 19.31 12.71 14.26
CA GLU A 598 19.77 11.35 14.55
C GLU A 598 19.10 10.79 15.82
N LYS A 599 19.01 11.58 16.88
CA LYS A 599 18.31 11.20 18.12
C LYS A 599 16.81 11.00 17.89
N MET A 600 16.16 11.85 17.09
CA MET A 600 14.76 11.69 16.70
C MET A 600 14.53 10.39 15.92
N ILE A 601 15.38 10.08 14.94
CA ILE A 601 15.29 8.82 14.19
C ILE A 601 15.56 7.62 15.11
N SER A 602 16.50 7.72 16.05
CA SER A 602 16.76 6.68 17.04
C SER A 602 15.54 6.43 17.93
N TYR A 603 14.88 7.50 18.38
CA TYR A 603 13.63 7.43 19.14
C TYR A 603 12.53 6.75 18.32
N ILE A 604 12.33 7.13 17.06
CA ILE A 604 11.35 6.49 16.17
C ILE A 604 11.68 5.01 15.95
N ARG A 605 12.96 4.65 15.77
CA ARG A 605 13.40 3.25 15.63
C ARG A 605 13.12 2.41 16.86
N GLN A 606 13.22 2.99 18.06
CA GLN A 606 12.87 2.31 19.30
C GLN A 606 11.38 1.89 19.30
N TYR A 607 10.50 2.73 18.75
CA TYR A 607 9.06 2.48 18.65
C TYR A 607 8.61 1.91 17.30
N SER A 608 9.53 1.57 16.38
CA SER A 608 9.17 1.20 15.01
C SER A 608 8.40 -0.11 14.94
N LEU A 609 8.58 -1.02 15.91
CA LEU A 609 7.77 -2.25 16.01
C LEU A 609 6.29 -1.94 16.28
N ILE A 610 6.03 -0.99 17.18
CA ILE A 610 4.65 -0.56 17.51
C ILE A 610 4.05 0.17 16.31
N LEU A 611 4.80 1.08 15.68
CA LEU A 611 4.36 1.77 14.47
C LEU A 611 4.07 0.80 13.33
N GLY A 612 4.93 -0.20 13.12
CA GLY A 612 4.73 -1.26 12.14
C GLY A 612 3.49 -2.12 12.43
N ALA A 613 3.27 -2.49 13.69
CA ALA A 613 2.07 -3.23 14.09
C ALA A 613 0.77 -2.43 13.87
N VAL A 614 0.77 -1.13 14.18
CA VAL A 614 -0.36 -0.24 13.90
C VAL A 614 -0.57 -0.10 12.39
N ALA A 615 0.50 0.09 11.62
CA ALA A 615 0.46 0.24 10.16
C ALA A 615 -0.07 -1.02 9.45
N LEU A 616 0.11 -2.21 10.03
CA LEU A 616 -0.45 -3.46 9.50
C LEU A 616 -1.88 -3.71 9.99
N SER A 617 -2.17 -3.45 11.26
CA SER A 617 -3.48 -3.73 11.85
C SER A 617 -4.60 -2.84 11.28
N VAL A 618 -4.35 -1.55 11.08
CA VAL A 618 -5.37 -0.61 10.58
C VAL A 618 -5.91 -1.03 9.20
N PRO A 619 -5.08 -1.29 8.17
CA PRO A 619 -5.55 -1.81 6.89
C PRO A 619 -6.29 -3.15 7.01
N THR A 620 -5.82 -4.06 7.87
CA THR A 620 -6.51 -5.35 8.09
C THR A 620 -7.93 -5.15 8.62
N PHE A 621 -8.12 -4.29 9.62
CA PHE A 621 -9.45 -3.99 10.16
C PHE A 621 -10.36 -3.29 9.13
N MET A 622 -9.81 -2.43 8.27
CA MET A 622 -10.57 -1.81 7.16
C MET A 622 -11.07 -2.85 6.16
N VAL A 623 -10.23 -3.83 5.80
CA VAL A 623 -10.64 -4.94 4.91
C VAL A 623 -11.72 -5.78 5.57
N ILE A 624 -11.55 -6.17 6.85
CA ILE A 624 -12.58 -6.91 7.59
C ILE A 624 -13.90 -6.13 7.66
N GLY A 625 -13.85 -4.83 7.97
CA GLY A 625 -15.01 -3.96 8.01
C GLY A 625 -15.74 -3.86 6.66
N SER A 626 -14.99 -3.78 5.56
CA SER A 626 -15.59 -3.75 4.22
C SER A 626 -16.22 -5.10 3.85
N ILE A 627 -15.59 -6.23 4.19
CA ILE A 627 -16.16 -7.58 4.01
C ILE A 627 -17.50 -7.68 4.73
N ILE A 628 -17.53 -7.34 6.02
CA ILE A 628 -18.75 -7.45 6.83
C ILE A 628 -19.82 -6.51 6.27
N SER A 629 -19.45 -5.30 5.84
CA SER A 629 -20.37 -4.36 5.21
C SER A 629 -21.03 -4.92 3.95
N PHE A 630 -20.25 -5.45 3.00
CA PHE A 630 -20.79 -6.05 1.78
C PHE A 630 -21.63 -7.31 2.08
N CYS A 631 -21.20 -8.13 3.05
CA CYS A 631 -21.97 -9.28 3.52
C CYS A 631 -23.36 -8.88 4.04
N LEU A 632 -23.42 -7.85 4.88
CA LEU A 632 -24.66 -7.32 5.43
C LEU A 632 -25.51 -6.67 4.32
N CYS A 633 -24.90 -5.90 3.41
CA CYS A 633 -25.58 -5.25 2.28
C CYS A 633 -26.31 -6.29 1.40
N CYS A 634 -25.67 -7.42 1.11
CA CYS A 634 -26.27 -8.52 0.34
C CYS A 634 -27.39 -9.29 1.06
N ARG A 635 -27.52 -9.13 2.37
CA ARG A 635 -28.44 -9.88 3.25
C ARG A 635 -29.65 -9.07 3.71
N VAL A 636 -29.52 -7.76 3.89
CA VAL A 636 -30.62 -6.84 4.14
C VAL A 636 -31.71 -7.08 3.10
N LYS A 637 -32.95 -7.37 3.51
CA LYS A 637 -34.11 -7.52 2.59
C LYS A 637 -34.66 -6.13 2.26
N LYS A 638 -35.14 -5.93 1.02
CA LYS A 638 -35.76 -4.67 0.63
C LYS A 638 -37.12 -4.61 1.34
N THR A 639 -37.29 -3.69 2.29
CA THR A 639 -38.62 -3.35 2.80
C THR A 639 -39.25 -2.47 1.73
N ASP A 640 -39.86 -3.10 0.72
CA ASP A 640 -40.72 -2.40 -0.22
C ASP A 640 -41.99 -1.99 0.55
N THR A 641 -41.94 -0.81 1.15
CA THR A 641 -43.12 -0.07 1.60
C THR A 641 -42.90 1.35 1.13
N PHE A 642 -43.53 1.71 0.01
CA PHE A 642 -44.34 2.93 -0.13
C PHE A 642 -45.03 2.91 -1.52
N ASP A 643 -46.34 2.62 -1.48
CA ASP A 643 -47.44 3.12 -2.31
C ASP A 643 -47.37 3.01 -3.86
N GLU A 644 -47.78 1.87 -4.41
CA GLU A 644 -48.42 1.75 -5.74
C GLU A 644 -49.76 1.02 -5.63
N ASP A 645 -50.61 1.43 -4.68
CA ASP A 645 -52.04 1.13 -4.67
C ASP A 645 -52.75 2.23 -3.84
N LEU A 646 -52.84 3.43 -4.41
CA LEU A 646 -53.86 4.42 -4.06
C LEU A 646 -54.47 5.01 -5.33
#